data_AF-A0A2A3JKQ7-F1
#
_entry.id   AF-A0A2A3JKQ7-F1
#
_cell.length_a   1.000
_cell.length_b   1.000
_cell.length_c   1.000
_cell.angle_alpha   90.00
_cell.angle_beta   90.00
_cell.angle_gamma   90.00
#
_symmetry.space_group_name_H-M   'P 1'
#
loop_
_entity.id
_entity.type
_entity.pdbx_description
1 polymer ?
#
loop_
_entity_poly.entity_id
_entity_poly.type
_entity_poly.pdbx_seq_one_letter_code
_entity_poly.pdbx_strand_id
1 'polypeptide(L)'
;MRAPEELNEVDWAALEHAYGPAGDVPEMIRVLYAEEFPETERGENVGEELVNNLHHQGSLYPATLEAVPFLAHLALHVTWHREALLEVLTGLAELGEWGVPAPESLGGRVRAAVLAELPLLMGCLTDPDPFVRQAAIRLACVGTRPADPAVLRTLSDLYESDPSALTRADALTALALLDPDPATVRAREAAAIDDRDREVRLAAALSGLDRAEPPYPAALVAVVAADGAAFPGSHRFDTRPRPFPYPGAPHDRENELLTEDPEGALSVARAWIAAGDTHQWGSRLVGEVDERWRDREAQCVAALAEALPLHQDGAERSSIVRAIAGLMPRAGDPGSHVRDLLLAEAAGDEQDYAAGSPYAPGVAGRESNRGKGHGLLWVDVEGAGDDRADVPHSVAATVTDGPHIVRPRSTGRERTIRAAQRALARAEVVECARLALAGCGDLRLLEQPGNLSGPVLATFLTHHRDEALPRLHPVLPELITRGSAELLDALGPDLAAAHLPQLKQALRGHPTVAAARLLGELGPSGTDAETADLLATVDPTARHDVHAEAAVSRALITGDAEPALEALRGLLRTQSPSGILPAVGRLGPLGAPLASEVAALLNDPRVYGRSLAADAYWRITGNPRPVLPHLIARAAPTTTYASNDTAWYDRRDALRVLAGMWTAGALATTPPELRPLLELCATSPRRVTWKDDDELRRLARTLLDEPMPS
;
A
#
# COMPACT_ATOMS: atom_id res chain seq x y z
N MET A 1 35.60 13.28 -15.02
CA MET A 1 35.67 11.80 -15.04
C MET A 1 36.98 11.39 -14.42
N ARG A 2 37.05 10.19 -13.86
CA ARG A 2 38.29 9.61 -13.33
C ARG A 2 38.52 8.25 -13.93
N ALA A 3 39.74 8.01 -14.38
CA ALA A 3 40.14 6.76 -15.01
C ALA A 3 40.34 5.66 -13.95
N PRO A 4 40.24 4.36 -14.31
CA PRO A 4 40.39 3.26 -13.33
C PRO A 4 41.74 3.26 -12.59
N GLU A 5 42.79 3.86 -13.14
CA GLU A 5 44.09 4.02 -12.49
C GLU A 5 44.02 4.89 -11.22
N GLU A 6 43.06 5.83 -11.18
CA GLU A 6 42.85 6.77 -10.06
C GLU A 6 42.04 6.14 -8.90
N LEU A 7 41.54 4.90 -9.04
CA LEU A 7 40.76 4.22 -7.99
C LEU A 7 41.53 4.13 -6.66
N ASN A 8 42.87 4.05 -6.70
CA ASN A 8 43.71 3.95 -5.50
C ASN A 8 43.92 5.28 -4.77
N GLU A 9 43.48 6.40 -5.35
CA GLU A 9 43.62 7.72 -4.74
C GLU A 9 42.47 8.04 -3.75
N VAL A 10 41.40 7.26 -3.78
CA VAL A 10 40.28 7.36 -2.84
C VAL A 10 40.50 6.36 -1.70
N ASP A 11 40.34 6.82 -0.46
CA ASP A 11 40.40 5.96 0.73
C ASP A 11 39.06 5.22 0.93
N TRP A 12 38.80 4.23 0.06
CA TRP A 12 37.55 3.47 0.05
C TRP A 12 37.25 2.75 1.37
N ALA A 13 38.28 2.35 2.11
CA ALA A 13 38.12 1.68 3.40
C ALA A 13 37.58 2.63 4.48
N ALA A 14 37.71 3.96 4.30
CA ALA A 14 37.13 4.98 5.16
C ALA A 14 35.70 5.39 4.75
N LEU A 15 35.20 4.87 3.63
CA LEU A 15 33.84 5.12 3.13
C LEU A 15 32.92 3.94 3.48
N GLU A 16 31.63 4.24 3.56
CA GLU A 16 30.58 3.22 3.73
C GLU A 16 29.78 3.07 2.43
N HIS A 17 29.26 1.87 2.22
CA HIS A 17 28.25 1.46 1.24
C HIS A 17 27.11 0.71 1.98
N ALA A 18 26.11 0.19 1.27
CA ALA A 18 24.93 -0.45 1.89
C ALA A 18 25.21 -1.55 2.92
N TYR A 19 26.27 -2.33 2.75
CA TYR A 19 26.58 -3.47 3.60
C TYR A 19 27.81 -3.27 4.51
N GLY A 20 28.26 -2.03 4.72
CA GLY A 20 29.44 -1.71 5.55
C GLY A 20 30.57 -0.96 4.82
N PRO A 21 31.84 -1.16 5.21
CA PRO A 21 32.99 -0.46 4.62
C PRO A 21 33.19 -0.79 3.13
N ALA A 22 33.44 0.23 2.31
CA ALA A 22 33.43 0.14 0.84
C ALA A 22 34.78 -0.30 0.22
N GLY A 23 35.62 -1.03 0.96
CA GLY A 23 36.97 -1.42 0.49
C GLY A 23 36.98 -2.41 -0.69
N ASP A 24 35.85 -3.01 -1.01
CA ASP A 24 35.59 -3.95 -2.09
C ASP A 24 35.17 -3.27 -3.42
N VAL A 25 34.56 -2.10 -3.35
CA VAL A 25 34.08 -1.30 -4.51
C VAL A 25 35.13 -1.11 -5.61
N PRO A 26 36.41 -0.79 -5.32
CA PRO A 26 37.42 -0.60 -6.37
C PRO A 26 37.65 -1.84 -7.21
N GLU A 27 37.62 -3.02 -6.59
CA GLU A 27 37.84 -4.27 -7.29
C GLU A 27 36.63 -4.63 -8.15
N MET A 28 35.42 -4.40 -7.64
CA MET A 28 34.19 -4.53 -8.42
C MET A 28 34.25 -3.66 -9.68
N ILE A 29 34.63 -2.38 -9.56
CA ILE A 29 34.77 -1.47 -10.71
C ILE A 29 35.85 -1.98 -11.69
N ARG A 30 37.00 -2.45 -11.21
CA ARG A 30 38.07 -3.01 -12.08
C ARG A 30 37.61 -4.23 -12.85
N VAL A 31 36.83 -5.12 -12.25
CA VAL A 31 36.26 -6.29 -12.95
C VAL A 31 35.42 -5.82 -14.14
N LEU A 32 34.65 -4.75 -14.00
CA LEU A 32 33.89 -4.18 -15.12
C LEU A 32 34.78 -3.56 -16.21
N TYR A 33 36.00 -3.11 -15.90
CA TYR A 33 36.94 -2.66 -16.94
C TYR A 33 37.68 -3.81 -17.65
N ALA A 34 37.85 -4.95 -16.97
CA ALA A 34 38.81 -5.98 -17.37
C ALA A 34 38.28 -7.04 -18.34
N GLU A 35 36.96 -7.22 -18.48
CA GLU A 35 36.40 -8.26 -19.35
C GLU A 35 36.08 -7.75 -20.77
N GLU A 36 36.66 -8.40 -21.80
CA GLU A 36 36.27 -8.21 -23.21
C GLU A 36 34.84 -8.72 -23.49
N PHE A 37 34.27 -9.57 -22.63
CA PHE A 37 32.92 -10.14 -22.76
C PHE A 37 32.29 -10.51 -21.38
N PRO A 38 31.77 -9.54 -20.61
CA PRO A 38 31.12 -9.77 -19.33
C PRO A 38 29.63 -10.17 -19.42
N GLU A 39 29.18 -10.64 -20.59
CA GLU A 39 28.00 -11.54 -20.66
C GLU A 39 28.28 -12.90 -19.98
N THR A 40 29.43 -13.06 -19.33
CA THR A 40 29.62 -14.12 -18.34
C THR A 40 28.78 -13.80 -17.11
N GLU A 41 28.19 -14.84 -16.51
CA GLU A 41 27.46 -14.79 -15.24
C GLU A 41 28.21 -14.01 -14.14
N ARG A 42 29.55 -13.93 -14.22
CA ARG A 42 30.38 -13.19 -13.28
C ARG A 42 30.30 -11.67 -13.44
N GLY A 43 30.33 -11.15 -14.67
CA GLY A 43 30.29 -9.71 -14.94
C GLY A 43 28.92 -9.11 -14.58
N GLU A 44 27.84 -9.79 -14.96
CA GLU A 44 26.47 -9.42 -14.61
C GLU A 44 26.25 -9.40 -13.08
N ASN A 45 26.65 -10.46 -12.38
CA ASN A 45 26.53 -10.53 -10.92
C ASN A 45 27.30 -9.41 -10.21
N VAL A 46 28.53 -9.10 -10.66
CA VAL A 46 29.33 -8.01 -10.06
C VAL A 46 28.73 -6.64 -10.35
N GLY A 47 28.13 -6.44 -11.52
CA GLY A 47 27.41 -5.21 -11.87
C GLY A 47 26.20 -4.97 -10.96
N GLU A 48 25.36 -5.99 -10.79
CA GLU A 48 24.19 -5.92 -9.89
C GLU A 48 24.61 -5.73 -8.42
N GLU A 49 25.64 -6.43 -7.98
CA GLU A 49 26.19 -6.30 -6.63
C GLU A 49 26.73 -4.88 -6.39
N LEU A 50 27.54 -4.34 -7.31
CA LEU A 50 28.04 -2.98 -7.22
C LEU A 50 26.89 -1.96 -7.12
N VAL A 51 25.87 -2.09 -7.96
CA VAL A 51 24.71 -1.19 -7.95
C VAL A 51 23.97 -1.26 -6.61
N ASN A 52 23.74 -2.46 -6.06
CA ASN A 52 23.11 -2.66 -4.75
C ASN A 52 23.98 -2.16 -3.57
N ASN A 53 25.30 -2.19 -3.71
CA ASN A 53 26.20 -1.63 -2.70
C ASN A 53 26.15 -0.11 -2.70
N LEU A 54 26.14 0.51 -3.89
CA LEU A 54 26.12 1.96 -4.06
C LEU A 54 24.73 2.56 -3.79
N HIS A 55 23.65 1.80 -3.90
CA HIS A 55 22.33 2.22 -3.43
C HIS A 55 21.49 1.03 -2.99
N HIS A 56 20.77 1.17 -1.88
CA HIS A 56 19.91 0.10 -1.38
C HIS A 56 18.65 0.69 -0.76
N GLN A 57 17.48 0.20 -1.18
CA GLN A 57 16.16 0.67 -0.71
C GLN A 57 16.01 2.21 -0.74
N GLY A 58 16.49 2.83 -1.83
CA GLY A 58 16.42 4.28 -2.04
C GLY A 58 17.42 5.12 -1.23
N SER A 59 18.32 4.49 -0.45
CA SER A 59 19.37 5.18 0.30
C SER A 59 20.69 5.23 -0.49
N LEU A 60 21.41 6.35 -0.35
CA LEU A 60 22.74 6.60 -0.93
C LEU A 60 23.83 6.56 0.16
N TYR A 61 25.08 6.31 -0.24
CA TYR A 61 26.20 6.17 0.68
C TYR A 61 27.43 7.01 0.27
N PRO A 62 28.36 7.33 1.18
CA PRO A 62 29.56 8.10 0.83
C PRO A 62 30.35 7.48 -0.34
N ALA A 63 30.41 6.15 -0.44
CA ALA A 63 31.04 5.46 -1.57
C ALA A 63 30.34 5.74 -2.91
N THR A 64 29.02 5.99 -2.91
CA THR A 64 28.23 6.33 -4.10
C THR A 64 28.73 7.61 -4.75
N LEU A 65 28.98 8.64 -3.95
CA LEU A 65 29.49 9.93 -4.44
C LEU A 65 30.85 9.77 -5.11
N GLU A 66 31.76 9.02 -4.48
CA GLU A 66 33.12 8.80 -4.99
C GLU A 66 33.15 7.88 -6.21
N ALA A 67 32.17 6.99 -6.38
CA ALA A 67 32.07 6.08 -7.52
C ALA A 67 31.60 6.76 -8.82
N VAL A 68 30.82 7.86 -8.75
CA VAL A 68 30.22 8.51 -9.93
C VAL A 68 31.21 8.81 -11.07
N PRO A 69 32.38 9.45 -10.82
CA PRO A 69 33.32 9.77 -11.90
C PRO A 69 33.90 8.54 -12.61
N PHE A 70 34.01 7.42 -11.90
CA PHE A 70 34.51 6.14 -12.43
C PHE A 70 33.44 5.41 -13.23
N LEU A 71 32.17 5.44 -12.77
CA LEU A 71 31.03 4.90 -13.51
C LEU A 71 30.76 5.69 -14.81
N ALA A 72 30.89 7.02 -14.76
CA ALA A 72 30.81 7.88 -15.93
C ALA A 72 31.93 7.58 -16.95
N HIS A 73 33.16 7.38 -16.46
CA HIS A 73 34.25 6.94 -17.31
C HIS A 73 33.97 5.56 -17.91
N LEU A 74 33.47 4.61 -17.10
CA LEU A 74 33.14 3.25 -17.54
C LEU A 74 32.13 3.30 -18.70
N ALA A 75 31.04 4.04 -18.55
CA ALA A 75 29.98 4.19 -19.56
C ALA A 75 30.45 4.67 -20.94
N LEU A 76 31.58 5.39 -21.01
CA LEU A 76 32.17 5.85 -22.27
C LEU A 76 33.19 4.89 -22.88
N HIS A 77 33.83 4.04 -22.08
CA HIS A 77 35.04 3.32 -22.51
C HIS A 77 34.84 1.81 -22.64
N VAL A 78 33.85 1.23 -21.96
CA VAL A 78 33.52 -0.18 -22.17
C VAL A 78 32.68 -0.35 -23.43
N THR A 79 32.69 -1.54 -24.01
CA THR A 79 31.91 -1.89 -25.22
C THR A 79 30.55 -2.53 -24.91
N TRP A 80 30.21 -2.69 -23.63
CA TRP A 80 29.11 -3.53 -23.15
C TRP A 80 28.32 -2.81 -22.03
N HIS A 81 27.04 -3.13 -21.88
CA HIS A 81 26.10 -2.56 -20.89
C HIS A 81 26.20 -1.04 -20.64
N ARG A 82 26.60 -0.26 -21.65
CA ARG A 82 26.75 1.18 -21.54
C ARG A 82 25.42 1.85 -21.24
N GLU A 83 24.33 1.31 -21.80
CA GLU A 83 22.96 1.71 -21.50
C GLU A 83 22.64 1.54 -20.00
N ALA A 84 22.99 0.40 -19.40
CA ALA A 84 22.71 0.14 -17.99
C ALA A 84 23.53 1.08 -17.08
N LEU A 85 24.79 1.36 -17.43
CA LEU A 85 25.62 2.29 -16.68
C LEU A 85 25.09 3.73 -16.72
N LEU A 86 24.60 4.18 -17.89
CA LEU A 86 23.95 5.48 -18.03
C LEU A 86 22.64 5.55 -17.23
N GLU A 87 21.86 4.47 -17.19
CA GLU A 87 20.64 4.38 -16.36
C GLU A 87 20.97 4.39 -14.87
N VAL A 88 22.03 3.69 -14.43
CA VAL A 88 22.51 3.75 -13.04
C VAL A 88 22.88 5.17 -12.66
N LEU A 89 23.66 5.87 -13.48
CA LEU A 89 24.02 7.28 -13.22
C LEU A 89 22.78 8.18 -13.13
N THR A 90 21.79 7.94 -13.98
CA THR A 90 20.50 8.64 -13.99
C THR A 90 19.76 8.42 -12.67
N GLY A 91 19.53 7.15 -12.29
CA GLY A 91 18.87 6.80 -11.03
C GLY A 91 19.59 7.31 -9.78
N LEU A 92 20.92 7.22 -9.73
CA LEU A 92 21.71 7.74 -8.61
C LEU A 92 21.56 9.26 -8.45
N ALA A 93 21.49 10.02 -9.55
CA ALA A 93 21.31 11.47 -9.52
C ALA A 93 19.93 11.89 -9.02
N GLU A 94 18.94 11.01 -9.07
CA GLU A 94 17.55 11.29 -8.72
C GLU A 94 17.23 10.99 -7.28
N LEU A 95 17.93 10.01 -6.69
CA LEU A 95 17.80 9.68 -5.28
C LEU A 95 18.10 10.90 -4.39
N GLY A 96 17.27 11.10 -3.37
CA GLY A 96 17.35 12.22 -2.45
C GLY A 96 17.12 11.80 -1.01
N GLU A 97 17.72 12.52 -0.07
CA GLU A 97 17.46 12.33 1.35
C GLU A 97 16.21 13.11 1.78
N TRP A 98 15.28 12.42 2.46
CA TRP A 98 14.06 13.04 2.92
C TRP A 98 14.34 14.09 4.00
N GLY A 99 13.84 15.31 3.81
CA GLY A 99 13.95 16.40 4.78
C GLY A 99 15.29 17.15 4.79
N VAL A 100 16.23 16.81 3.92
CA VAL A 100 17.50 17.54 3.76
C VAL A 100 17.55 18.16 2.35
N PRO A 101 17.57 19.50 2.22
CA PRO A 101 17.64 20.13 0.91
C PRO A 101 18.99 19.85 0.22
N ALA A 102 19.00 19.90 -1.11
CA ALA A 102 20.24 19.99 -1.87
C ALA A 102 20.79 21.44 -1.78
N PRO A 103 22.13 21.65 -1.73
CA PRO A 103 23.20 20.68 -1.93
C PRO A 103 23.70 19.98 -0.65
N GLU A 104 23.09 20.23 0.51
CA GLU A 104 23.56 19.69 1.80
C GLU A 104 23.36 18.17 1.91
N SER A 105 22.35 17.63 1.24
CA SER A 105 22.12 16.18 1.16
C SER A 105 23.18 15.47 0.30
N LEU A 106 23.48 14.22 0.64
CA LEU A 106 24.32 13.37 -0.20
C LEU A 106 23.72 13.20 -1.60
N GLY A 107 22.40 13.05 -1.73
CA GLY A 107 21.71 13.01 -3.02
C GLY A 107 21.95 14.27 -3.86
N GLY A 108 21.90 15.45 -3.24
CA GLY A 108 22.25 16.71 -3.91
C GLY A 108 23.71 16.74 -4.42
N ARG A 109 24.65 16.20 -3.63
CA ARG A 109 26.07 16.09 -4.02
C ARG A 109 26.30 15.05 -5.12
N VAL A 110 25.66 13.90 -5.05
CA VAL A 110 25.71 12.85 -6.09
C VAL A 110 25.16 13.40 -7.40
N ARG A 111 24.01 14.08 -7.36
CA ARG A 111 23.46 14.77 -8.53
C ARG A 111 24.44 15.78 -9.12
N ALA A 112 25.08 16.60 -8.28
CA ALA A 112 26.07 17.55 -8.73
C ALA A 112 27.29 16.86 -9.39
N ALA A 113 27.75 15.74 -8.84
CA ALA A 113 28.82 14.94 -9.44
C ALA A 113 28.41 14.37 -10.81
N VAL A 114 27.21 13.82 -10.95
CA VAL A 114 26.70 13.32 -12.25
C VAL A 114 26.58 14.47 -13.27
N LEU A 115 26.06 15.62 -12.85
CA LEU A 115 25.95 16.81 -13.70
C LEU A 115 27.31 17.34 -14.17
N ALA A 116 28.36 17.19 -13.37
CA ALA A 116 29.73 17.56 -13.75
C ALA A 116 30.27 16.67 -14.89
N GLU A 117 29.86 15.41 -14.95
CA GLU A 117 30.25 14.47 -16.00
C GLU A 117 29.38 14.54 -17.26
N LEU A 118 28.21 15.14 -17.14
CA LEU A 118 27.19 15.18 -18.19
C LEU A 118 27.71 15.68 -19.55
N PRO A 119 28.50 16.77 -19.67
CA PRO A 119 28.98 17.25 -20.97
C PRO A 119 29.74 16.21 -21.81
N LEU A 120 30.51 15.33 -21.16
CA LEU A 120 31.24 14.26 -21.83
C LEU A 120 30.31 13.09 -22.19
N LEU A 121 29.35 12.78 -21.31
CA LEU A 121 28.37 11.71 -21.53
C LEU A 121 27.38 12.03 -22.66
N MET A 122 27.20 13.30 -23.04
CA MET A 122 26.38 13.68 -24.20
C MET A 122 26.90 13.17 -25.54
N GLY A 123 28.15 12.70 -25.62
CA GLY A 123 28.65 11.97 -26.79
C GLY A 123 27.87 10.69 -27.09
N CYS A 124 27.22 10.09 -26.07
CA CYS A 124 26.39 8.89 -26.23
C CYS A 124 25.06 9.15 -26.96
N LEU A 125 24.66 10.40 -27.19
CA LEU A 125 23.46 10.72 -27.96
C LEU A 125 23.58 10.29 -29.44
N THR A 126 24.80 10.15 -29.96
CA THR A 126 25.07 9.71 -31.34
C THR A 126 25.56 8.27 -31.41
N ASP A 127 25.35 7.48 -30.35
CA ASP A 127 25.81 6.10 -30.31
C ASP A 127 25.11 5.23 -31.38
N PRO A 128 25.79 4.27 -32.03
CA PRO A 128 25.12 3.34 -32.95
C PRO A 128 24.01 2.51 -32.27
N ASP A 129 24.15 2.20 -30.97
CA ASP A 129 23.15 1.43 -30.24
C ASP A 129 21.95 2.32 -29.81
N PRO A 130 20.71 2.03 -30.25
CA PRO A 130 19.54 2.81 -29.83
C PRO A 130 19.29 2.81 -28.32
N PHE A 131 19.65 1.74 -27.59
CA PHE A 131 19.46 1.69 -26.14
C PHE A 131 20.41 2.64 -25.41
N VAL A 132 21.66 2.76 -25.89
CA VAL A 132 22.63 3.74 -25.37
C VAL A 132 22.15 5.16 -25.65
N ARG A 133 21.63 5.43 -26.85
CA ARG A 133 21.03 6.74 -27.17
C ARG A 133 19.88 7.08 -26.24
N GLN A 134 18.96 6.14 -26.00
CA GLN A 134 17.84 6.34 -25.08
C GLN A 134 18.31 6.66 -23.66
N ALA A 135 19.24 5.86 -23.11
CA ALA A 135 19.80 6.11 -21.78
C ALA A 135 20.50 7.47 -21.68
N ALA A 136 21.21 7.88 -22.74
CA ALA A 136 21.83 9.20 -22.83
C ALA A 136 20.81 10.35 -22.90
N ILE A 137 19.68 10.16 -23.60
CA ILE A 137 18.56 11.12 -23.62
C ILE A 137 18.00 11.28 -22.20
N ARG A 138 17.82 10.19 -21.43
CA ARG A 138 17.33 10.27 -20.04
C ARG A 138 18.28 11.01 -19.14
N LEU A 139 19.55 10.66 -19.22
CA LEU A 139 20.60 11.33 -18.46
C LEU A 139 20.67 12.84 -18.78
N ALA A 140 20.41 13.25 -20.02
CA ALA A 140 20.39 14.66 -20.41
C ALA A 140 19.30 15.49 -19.69
N CYS A 141 18.22 14.84 -19.26
CA CYS A 141 17.10 15.47 -18.56
C CYS A 141 17.31 15.59 -17.04
N VAL A 142 18.37 15.01 -16.49
CA VAL A 142 18.68 15.07 -15.05
C VAL A 142 18.91 16.51 -14.59
N GLY A 143 18.27 16.88 -13.47
CA GLY A 143 18.49 18.16 -12.80
C GLY A 143 18.00 19.38 -13.57
N THR A 144 16.91 19.22 -14.35
CA THR A 144 16.19 20.19 -15.19
C THR A 144 16.83 21.58 -15.24
N ARG A 145 17.60 21.81 -16.29
CA ARG A 145 18.39 23.02 -16.53
C ARG A 145 18.26 23.41 -18.00
N PRO A 146 18.48 24.69 -18.37
CA PRO A 146 18.63 25.06 -19.76
C PRO A 146 19.73 24.19 -20.40
N ALA A 147 19.36 23.38 -21.38
CA ALA A 147 20.31 22.51 -22.06
C ALA A 147 21.23 23.32 -22.98
N ASP A 148 22.41 22.78 -23.23
CA ASP A 148 23.32 23.31 -24.25
C ASP A 148 22.59 23.31 -25.61
N PRO A 149 22.60 24.42 -26.38
CA PRO A 149 22.05 24.44 -27.74
C PRO A 149 22.56 23.32 -28.65
N ALA A 150 23.77 22.79 -28.43
CA ALA A 150 24.28 21.62 -29.13
C ALA A 150 23.50 20.35 -28.81
N VAL A 151 23.18 20.11 -27.53
CA VAL A 151 22.36 18.98 -27.09
C VAL A 151 20.94 19.10 -27.66
N LEU A 152 20.33 20.29 -27.63
CA LEU A 152 19.00 20.51 -28.21
C LEU A 152 18.97 20.24 -29.72
N ARG A 153 20.04 20.58 -30.46
CA ARG A 153 20.18 20.24 -31.88
C ARG A 153 20.26 18.72 -32.08
N THR A 154 21.12 18.04 -31.34
CA THR A 154 21.24 16.57 -31.43
C THR A 154 19.93 15.86 -31.09
N LEU A 155 19.21 16.32 -30.06
CA LEU A 155 17.89 15.79 -29.71
C LEU A 155 16.86 16.05 -30.83
N SER A 156 16.90 17.22 -31.48
CA SER A 156 16.04 17.52 -32.64
C SER A 156 16.35 16.59 -33.81
N ASP A 157 17.63 16.37 -34.12
CA ASP A 157 18.06 15.46 -35.19
C ASP A 157 17.60 14.00 -34.90
N LEU A 158 17.70 13.56 -33.65
CA LEU A 158 17.22 12.25 -33.21
C LEU A 158 15.70 12.14 -33.36
N TYR A 159 14.94 13.13 -32.91
CA TYR A 159 13.48 13.16 -33.06
C TYR A 159 13.04 13.10 -34.54
N GLU A 160 13.72 13.83 -35.43
CA GLU A 160 13.35 13.94 -36.84
C GLU A 160 13.73 12.70 -37.67
N SER A 161 14.85 12.04 -37.35
CA SER A 161 15.48 11.10 -38.30
C SER A 161 15.92 9.76 -37.72
N ASP A 162 15.87 9.55 -36.40
CA ASP A 162 16.29 8.27 -35.82
C ASP A 162 15.41 7.11 -36.31
N PRO A 163 16.00 5.96 -36.70
CA PRO A 163 15.23 4.81 -37.17
C PRO A 163 14.37 4.16 -36.06
N SER A 164 14.70 4.38 -34.78
CA SER A 164 13.97 3.85 -33.63
C SER A 164 12.86 4.82 -33.21
N ALA A 165 11.60 4.41 -33.37
CA ALA A 165 10.44 5.16 -32.89
C ALA A 165 10.51 5.49 -31.39
N LEU A 166 11.07 4.59 -30.58
CA LEU A 166 11.27 4.82 -29.14
C LEU A 166 12.30 5.91 -28.86
N THR A 167 13.40 5.92 -29.62
CA THR A 167 14.42 6.97 -29.48
C THR A 167 13.86 8.32 -29.93
N ARG A 168 13.05 8.35 -31.00
CA ARG A 168 12.33 9.55 -31.42
C ARG A 168 11.37 10.07 -30.34
N ALA A 169 10.62 9.16 -29.70
CA ALA A 169 9.69 9.49 -28.63
C ALA A 169 10.41 10.04 -27.38
N ASP A 170 11.48 9.39 -26.93
CA ASP A 170 12.31 9.87 -25.81
C ASP A 170 12.93 11.23 -26.14
N ALA A 171 13.40 11.44 -27.37
CA ALA A 171 13.95 12.71 -27.82
C ALA A 171 12.88 13.82 -27.82
N LEU A 172 11.64 13.54 -28.25
CA LEU A 172 10.53 14.48 -28.17
C LEU A 172 10.23 14.89 -26.73
N THR A 173 10.18 13.92 -25.80
CA THR A 173 9.97 14.19 -24.37
C THR A 173 11.10 15.04 -23.79
N ALA A 174 12.36 14.72 -24.13
CA ALA A 174 13.51 15.50 -23.69
C ALA A 174 13.51 16.92 -24.26
N LEU A 175 13.12 17.11 -25.52
CA LEU A 175 12.96 18.44 -26.11
C LEU A 175 11.87 19.24 -25.41
N ALA A 176 10.75 18.62 -25.09
CA ALA A 176 9.68 19.29 -24.34
C ALA A 176 10.17 19.79 -22.97
N LEU A 177 11.09 19.04 -22.36
CA LEU A 177 11.67 19.36 -21.05
C LEU A 177 12.75 20.43 -21.07
N LEU A 178 13.64 20.36 -22.05
CA LEU A 178 14.90 21.08 -22.06
C LEU A 178 14.88 22.31 -22.96
N ASP A 179 13.97 22.37 -23.94
CA ASP A 179 13.83 23.51 -24.84
C ASP A 179 13.21 24.69 -24.08
N PRO A 180 13.92 25.82 -23.95
CA PRO A 180 13.42 26.97 -23.21
C PRO A 180 12.30 27.74 -23.93
N ASP A 181 12.00 27.43 -25.20
CA ASP A 181 10.92 28.09 -25.96
C ASP A 181 9.62 27.26 -25.98
N PRO A 182 8.58 27.66 -25.22
CA PRO A 182 7.32 26.93 -25.17
C PRO A 182 6.55 26.94 -26.49
N ALA A 183 6.80 27.92 -27.39
CA ALA A 183 6.13 27.96 -28.69
C ALA A 183 6.65 26.86 -29.62
N THR A 184 7.97 26.68 -29.65
CA THR A 184 8.61 25.59 -30.41
C THR A 184 8.21 24.23 -29.86
N VAL A 185 8.16 24.05 -28.53
CA VAL A 185 7.68 22.81 -27.91
C VAL A 185 6.26 22.48 -28.36
N ARG A 186 5.31 23.43 -28.23
CA ARG A 186 3.91 23.22 -28.63
C ARG A 186 3.75 22.92 -30.11
N ALA A 187 4.56 23.54 -30.98
CA ALA A 187 4.52 23.24 -32.41
C ALA A 187 4.98 21.82 -32.72
N ARG A 188 6.03 21.32 -32.04
CA ARG A 188 6.49 19.93 -32.17
C ARG A 188 5.44 18.94 -31.66
N GLU A 189 4.86 19.19 -30.48
CA GLU A 189 3.80 18.34 -29.90
C GLU A 189 2.58 18.25 -30.84
N ALA A 190 2.11 19.40 -31.35
CA ALA A 190 0.98 19.44 -32.27
C ALA A 190 1.25 18.72 -33.59
N ALA A 191 2.49 18.74 -34.10
CA ALA A 191 2.87 17.98 -35.28
C ALA A 191 2.98 16.47 -34.98
N ALA A 192 3.47 16.11 -33.80
CA ALA A 192 3.71 14.74 -33.37
C ALA A 192 2.44 13.97 -33.00
N ILE A 193 1.32 14.65 -32.73
CA ILE A 193 0.05 13.99 -32.36
C ILE A 193 -0.52 13.09 -33.47
N ASP A 194 -0.19 13.41 -34.73
CA ASP A 194 -0.59 12.65 -35.92
C ASP A 194 0.59 11.86 -36.54
N ASP A 195 1.68 11.65 -35.77
CA ASP A 195 2.84 10.89 -36.25
C ASP A 195 2.45 9.45 -36.60
N ARG A 196 3.18 8.85 -37.55
CA ARG A 196 2.94 7.45 -37.96
C ARG A 196 3.25 6.47 -36.83
N ASP A 197 4.23 6.79 -36.00
CA ASP A 197 4.75 5.94 -34.95
C ASP A 197 4.00 6.22 -33.64
N ARG A 198 3.34 5.20 -33.08
CA ARG A 198 2.48 5.32 -31.88
C ARG A 198 3.25 5.82 -30.66
N GLU A 199 4.52 5.46 -30.56
CA GLU A 199 5.42 5.86 -29.47
C GLU A 199 5.60 7.38 -29.43
N VAL A 200 5.71 8.00 -30.61
CA VAL A 200 5.87 9.45 -30.76
C VAL A 200 4.55 10.18 -30.49
N ARG A 201 3.42 9.64 -30.97
CA ARG A 201 2.09 10.16 -30.63
C ARG A 201 1.83 10.14 -29.12
N LEU A 202 2.17 9.03 -28.46
CA LEU A 202 2.02 8.89 -27.01
C LEU A 202 2.89 9.90 -26.25
N ALA A 203 4.17 10.06 -26.62
CA ALA A 203 5.05 11.05 -26.02
C ALA A 203 4.51 12.48 -26.18
N ALA A 204 4.00 12.83 -27.36
CA ALA A 204 3.36 14.12 -27.63
C ALA A 204 2.11 14.33 -26.75
N ALA A 205 1.27 13.30 -26.62
CA ALA A 205 0.06 13.37 -25.82
C ALA A 205 0.37 13.55 -24.33
N LEU A 206 1.27 12.75 -23.76
CA LEU A 206 1.69 12.86 -22.35
C LEU A 206 2.34 14.22 -22.05
N SER A 207 3.19 14.71 -22.95
CA SER A 207 3.79 16.04 -22.84
C SER A 207 2.74 17.17 -22.90
N GLY A 208 1.73 17.03 -23.76
CA GLY A 208 0.60 17.95 -23.83
C GLY A 208 -0.27 17.92 -22.58
N LEU A 209 -0.49 16.73 -21.98
CA LEU A 209 -1.23 16.56 -20.73
C LEU A 209 -0.51 17.24 -19.54
N ASP A 210 0.82 17.11 -19.43
CA ASP A 210 1.62 17.73 -18.35
C ASP A 210 1.55 19.27 -18.38
N ARG A 211 1.19 19.87 -19.52
CA ARG A 211 0.98 21.32 -19.70
C ARG A 211 -0.49 21.76 -19.64
N ALA A 212 -1.42 20.82 -19.61
CA ALA A 212 -2.84 21.10 -19.55
C ALA A 212 -3.32 21.05 -18.09
N GLU A 213 -4.33 21.86 -17.77
CA GLU A 213 -5.07 21.69 -16.51
C GLU A 213 -6.20 20.68 -16.74
N PRO A 214 -6.49 19.78 -15.77
CA PRO A 214 -7.65 18.92 -15.83
C PRO A 214 -8.96 19.74 -15.76
N PRO A 215 -10.06 19.32 -16.41
CA PRO A 215 -10.19 18.11 -17.22
C PRO A 215 -9.41 18.22 -18.53
N TYR A 216 -8.76 17.11 -18.92
CA TYR A 216 -7.82 17.12 -20.01
C TYR A 216 -8.50 17.17 -21.39
N PRO A 217 -7.83 17.70 -22.43
CA PRO A 217 -8.36 17.70 -23.79
C PRO A 217 -8.62 16.27 -24.29
N ALA A 218 -9.87 16.01 -24.72
CA ALA A 218 -10.31 14.68 -25.15
C ALA A 218 -9.45 14.07 -26.27
N ALA A 219 -8.86 14.90 -27.15
CA ALA A 219 -7.96 14.45 -28.20
C ALA A 219 -6.66 13.82 -27.64
N LEU A 220 -6.08 14.40 -26.58
CA LEU A 220 -4.88 13.86 -25.95
C LEU A 220 -5.19 12.56 -25.20
N VAL A 221 -6.30 12.54 -24.45
CA VAL A 221 -6.80 11.35 -23.74
C VAL A 221 -7.05 10.19 -24.73
N ALA A 222 -7.62 10.48 -25.90
CA ALA A 222 -7.87 9.47 -26.93
C ALA A 222 -6.57 8.84 -27.48
N VAL A 223 -5.50 9.64 -27.64
CA VAL A 223 -4.19 9.14 -28.05
C VAL A 223 -3.59 8.24 -26.98
N VAL A 224 -3.61 8.65 -25.70
CA VAL A 224 -3.11 7.81 -24.59
C VAL A 224 -3.90 6.50 -24.48
N ALA A 225 -5.23 6.56 -24.63
CA ALA A 225 -6.09 5.38 -24.63
C ALA A 225 -5.75 4.40 -25.77
N ALA A 226 -5.50 4.91 -26.98
CA ALA A 226 -5.21 4.08 -28.15
C ALA A 226 -3.79 3.51 -28.16
N ASP A 227 -2.80 4.34 -27.81
CA ASP A 227 -1.38 4.01 -28.00
C ASP A 227 -0.69 3.48 -26.73
N GLY A 228 -1.25 3.75 -25.54
CA GLY A 228 -0.68 3.31 -24.25
C GLY A 228 -0.88 1.83 -23.92
N ALA A 229 -1.90 1.17 -24.51
CA ALA A 229 -2.28 -0.20 -24.16
C ALA A 229 -1.29 -1.30 -24.59
N ALA A 230 -0.43 -1.01 -25.57
CA ALA A 230 0.21 -2.03 -26.41
C ALA A 230 1.75 -2.05 -26.31
N PHE A 231 2.28 -1.67 -25.15
CA PHE A 231 3.70 -1.55 -24.91
C PHE A 231 4.29 -2.83 -24.24
N PRO A 232 5.17 -3.60 -24.90
CA PRO A 232 5.63 -4.90 -24.39
C PRO A 232 6.79 -4.78 -23.40
N GLY A 233 6.62 -5.15 -22.12
CA GLY A 233 7.66 -5.05 -21.07
C GLY A 233 9.07 -5.46 -21.52
N SER A 234 10.11 -4.62 -21.31
CA SER A 234 11.48 -5.07 -21.58
C SER A 234 11.99 -6.02 -20.50
N HIS A 235 12.83 -6.95 -20.93
CA HIS A 235 13.20 -8.18 -20.22
C HIS A 235 14.51 -8.11 -19.42
N ARG A 236 15.08 -6.92 -19.13
CA ARG A 236 16.38 -6.84 -18.42
C ARG A 236 16.34 -6.14 -17.07
N PHE A 237 15.37 -5.26 -16.86
CA PHE A 237 14.91 -4.82 -15.54
C PHE A 237 13.39 -4.91 -15.65
N ASP A 238 12.73 -5.64 -14.75
CA ASP A 238 11.38 -6.23 -14.90
C ASP A 238 10.20 -5.24 -15.08
N THR A 239 10.43 -4.03 -15.63
CA THR A 239 9.44 -2.94 -15.65
C THR A 239 9.49 -1.94 -16.82
N ARG A 240 10.19 -2.10 -17.96
CA ARG A 240 10.19 -0.95 -18.92
C ARG A 240 9.98 -1.25 -20.39
N PRO A 241 8.83 -0.86 -20.93
CA PRO A 241 8.75 -0.61 -22.35
C PRO A 241 8.18 0.77 -22.72
N ARG A 242 7.51 1.51 -21.84
CA ARG A 242 6.82 2.76 -22.22
C ARG A 242 7.80 3.93 -22.45
N PRO A 243 7.45 4.95 -23.27
CA PRO A 243 8.25 6.16 -23.40
C PRO A 243 8.29 6.86 -22.04
N PHE A 244 9.50 7.02 -21.54
CA PHE A 244 9.94 7.99 -20.53
C PHE A 244 8.95 8.39 -19.41
N PRO A 245 8.92 7.71 -18.24
CA PRO A 245 8.75 8.43 -16.99
C PRO A 245 10.03 9.25 -16.76
N TYR A 246 9.89 10.52 -16.41
CA TYR A 246 11.00 11.45 -16.26
C TYR A 246 12.08 10.92 -15.32
N PRO A 247 13.35 11.34 -15.50
CA PRO A 247 14.34 11.21 -14.45
C PRO A 247 13.87 11.95 -13.19
N GLY A 248 13.61 11.20 -12.12
CA GLY A 248 13.19 11.65 -10.79
C GLY A 248 11.69 11.63 -10.56
N ALA A 249 10.90 11.20 -11.55
CA ALA A 249 9.49 10.96 -11.37
C ALA A 249 9.23 9.51 -10.91
N PRO A 250 8.20 9.27 -10.09
CA PRO A 250 7.79 7.91 -9.74
C PRO A 250 7.63 7.06 -11.01
N HIS A 251 7.89 5.75 -10.89
CA HIS A 251 7.66 4.79 -11.97
C HIS A 251 6.25 4.89 -12.60
N ASP A 252 5.32 5.57 -11.91
CA ASP A 252 3.91 5.75 -12.25
C ASP A 252 3.50 7.20 -12.61
N ARG A 253 4.43 8.10 -12.98
CA ARG A 253 4.13 9.52 -13.35
C ARG A 253 2.99 9.67 -14.37
N GLU A 254 2.91 8.77 -15.34
CA GLU A 254 1.80 8.74 -16.29
C GLU A 254 0.47 8.53 -15.58
N ASN A 255 0.40 7.56 -14.67
CA ASN A 255 -0.82 7.31 -13.90
C ASN A 255 -1.09 8.46 -12.92
N GLU A 256 -0.07 9.05 -12.29
CA GLU A 256 -0.22 10.25 -11.48
C GLU A 256 -0.83 11.40 -12.29
N LEU A 257 -0.32 11.63 -13.50
CA LEU A 257 -0.82 12.66 -14.41
C LEU A 257 -2.26 12.37 -14.84
N LEU A 258 -2.53 11.15 -15.30
CA LEU A 258 -3.87 10.74 -15.74
C LEU A 258 -4.89 10.84 -14.61
N THR A 259 -4.54 10.39 -13.40
CA THR A 259 -5.43 10.41 -12.24
C THR A 259 -5.74 11.82 -11.73
N GLU A 260 -5.08 12.88 -12.21
CA GLU A 260 -5.55 14.26 -11.96
C GLU A 260 -6.91 14.55 -12.62
N ASP A 261 -7.29 13.80 -13.67
CA ASP A 261 -8.59 13.83 -14.34
C ASP A 261 -9.28 12.44 -14.23
N PRO A 262 -10.22 12.24 -13.30
CA PRO A 262 -10.81 10.93 -13.07
C PRO A 262 -11.61 10.42 -14.28
N GLU A 263 -12.26 11.30 -15.04
CA GLU A 263 -13.04 10.89 -16.21
C GLU A 263 -12.11 10.49 -17.37
N GLY A 264 -11.04 11.26 -17.57
CA GLY A 264 -9.98 10.94 -18.53
C GLY A 264 -9.27 9.62 -18.21
N ALA A 265 -8.89 9.42 -16.94
CA ALA A 265 -8.25 8.20 -16.46
C ALA A 265 -9.15 6.97 -16.61
N LEU A 266 -10.44 7.05 -16.23
CA LEU A 266 -11.38 5.93 -16.39
C LEU A 266 -11.63 5.60 -17.87
N SER A 267 -11.63 6.60 -18.75
CA SER A 267 -11.73 6.40 -20.20
C SER A 267 -10.51 5.63 -20.74
N VAL A 268 -9.30 6.03 -20.36
CA VAL A 268 -8.05 5.36 -20.71
C VAL A 268 -8.01 3.94 -20.16
N ALA A 269 -8.33 3.77 -18.88
CA ALA A 269 -8.33 2.47 -18.21
C ALA A 269 -9.26 1.47 -18.91
N ARG A 270 -10.49 1.90 -19.27
CA ARG A 270 -11.44 1.06 -20.01
C ARG A 270 -10.94 0.69 -21.40
N ALA A 271 -10.28 1.61 -22.10
CA ALA A 271 -9.67 1.31 -23.40
C ALA A 271 -8.55 0.27 -23.28
N TRP A 272 -7.70 0.38 -22.26
CA TRP A 272 -6.64 -0.59 -21.98
C TRP A 272 -7.20 -1.96 -21.56
N ILE A 273 -8.27 -1.98 -20.77
CA ILE A 273 -9.01 -3.20 -20.44
C ILE A 273 -9.58 -3.84 -21.70
N ALA A 274 -10.25 -3.06 -22.57
CA ALA A 274 -10.76 -3.56 -23.84
C ALA A 274 -9.66 -4.10 -24.78
N ALA A 275 -8.43 -3.61 -24.64
CA ALA A 275 -7.25 -4.09 -25.36
C ALA A 275 -6.58 -5.32 -24.72
N GLY A 276 -7.15 -5.88 -23.65
CA GLY A 276 -6.70 -7.12 -23.01
C GLY A 276 -6.09 -6.97 -21.62
N ASP A 277 -6.10 -5.75 -21.04
CA ASP A 277 -5.56 -5.43 -19.72
C ASP A 277 -4.14 -5.99 -19.46
N THR A 278 -3.27 -5.82 -20.45
CA THR A 278 -1.89 -6.33 -20.41
C THR A 278 -1.17 -5.79 -19.16
N HIS A 279 -0.55 -6.67 -18.37
CA HIS A 279 0.10 -6.33 -17.09
C HIS A 279 -0.80 -5.62 -16.07
N GLN A 280 -2.12 -5.77 -16.17
CA GLN A 280 -3.13 -5.13 -15.31
C GLN A 280 -3.11 -3.59 -15.37
N TRP A 281 -2.62 -3.01 -16.47
CA TRP A 281 -2.47 -1.56 -16.54
C TRP A 281 -3.78 -0.80 -16.41
N GLY A 282 -4.82 -1.26 -17.08
CA GLY A 282 -6.14 -0.64 -16.99
C GLY A 282 -6.77 -0.87 -15.61
N SER A 283 -6.76 -2.09 -15.09
CA SER A 283 -7.31 -2.37 -13.76
C SER A 283 -6.55 -1.69 -12.62
N ARG A 284 -5.23 -1.52 -12.71
CA ARG A 284 -4.44 -0.73 -11.75
C ARG A 284 -4.78 0.75 -11.82
N LEU A 285 -4.90 1.33 -13.02
CA LEU A 285 -5.29 2.73 -13.19
C LEU A 285 -6.68 3.00 -12.59
N VAL A 286 -7.62 2.05 -12.67
CA VAL A 286 -8.91 2.15 -11.97
C VAL A 286 -8.73 2.22 -10.44
N GLY A 287 -7.85 1.39 -9.88
CA GLY A 287 -7.53 1.42 -8.45
C GLY A 287 -6.98 2.76 -8.01
N GLU A 288 -6.04 3.33 -8.77
CA GLU A 288 -5.46 4.64 -8.47
C GLU A 288 -6.50 5.78 -8.56
N VAL A 289 -7.48 5.68 -9.46
CA VAL A 289 -8.61 6.62 -9.50
C VAL A 289 -9.44 6.53 -8.21
N ASP A 290 -9.76 5.33 -7.70
CA ASP A 290 -10.48 5.20 -6.42
C ASP A 290 -9.65 5.72 -5.25
N GLU A 291 -8.34 5.46 -5.22
CA GLU A 291 -7.48 5.95 -4.13
C GLU A 291 -7.43 7.48 -4.07
N ARG A 292 -7.61 8.14 -5.22
CA ARG A 292 -7.48 9.60 -5.33
C ARG A 292 -8.82 10.34 -5.32
N TRP A 293 -9.88 9.77 -5.88
CA TRP A 293 -11.17 10.43 -6.09
C TRP A 293 -12.32 9.70 -5.41
N ARG A 294 -13.30 10.49 -4.97
CA ARG A 294 -14.52 10.00 -4.34
C ARG A 294 -15.65 9.98 -5.35
N ASP A 295 -16.72 9.26 -5.01
CA ASP A 295 -17.99 9.31 -5.75
C ASP A 295 -17.81 8.80 -7.20
N ARG A 296 -16.94 7.81 -7.39
CA ARG A 296 -16.58 7.13 -8.66
C ARG A 296 -16.63 5.60 -8.55
N GLU A 297 -17.05 5.09 -7.40
CA GLU A 297 -16.97 3.69 -7.02
C GLU A 297 -17.78 2.80 -7.98
N ALA A 298 -18.94 3.26 -8.43
CA ALA A 298 -19.76 2.54 -9.41
C ALA A 298 -19.06 2.38 -10.78
N GLN A 299 -18.42 3.44 -11.28
CA GLN A 299 -17.69 3.40 -12.55
C GLN A 299 -16.43 2.52 -12.45
N CYS A 300 -15.76 2.55 -11.30
CA CYS A 300 -14.61 1.71 -10.99
C CYS A 300 -14.99 0.23 -10.91
N VAL A 301 -16.05 -0.11 -10.17
CA VAL A 301 -16.57 -1.49 -10.09
C VAL A 301 -16.93 -2.03 -11.47
N ALA A 302 -17.60 -1.22 -12.30
CA ALA A 302 -17.95 -1.64 -13.66
C ALA A 302 -16.71 -1.89 -14.53
N ALA A 303 -15.68 -1.04 -14.48
CA ALA A 303 -14.45 -1.23 -15.24
C ALA A 303 -13.65 -2.47 -14.74
N LEU A 304 -13.53 -2.66 -13.42
CA LEU A 304 -12.87 -3.84 -12.86
C LEU A 304 -13.61 -5.15 -13.20
N ALA A 305 -14.95 -5.12 -13.24
CA ALA A 305 -15.75 -6.26 -13.67
C ALA A 305 -15.53 -6.60 -15.16
N GLU A 306 -15.27 -5.61 -16.01
CA GLU A 306 -14.87 -5.82 -17.42
C GLU A 306 -13.46 -6.44 -17.54
N ALA A 307 -12.55 -6.12 -16.61
CA ALA A 307 -11.19 -6.67 -16.59
C ALA A 307 -11.13 -8.12 -16.09
N LEU A 308 -11.95 -8.49 -15.10
CA LEU A 308 -11.87 -9.78 -14.42
C LEU A 308 -11.86 -11.01 -15.36
N PRO A 309 -12.67 -11.10 -16.44
CA PRO A 309 -12.66 -12.24 -17.36
C PRO A 309 -11.38 -12.36 -18.21
N LEU A 310 -10.57 -11.30 -18.31
CA LEU A 310 -9.35 -11.27 -19.12
C LEU A 310 -8.18 -11.98 -18.44
N HIS A 311 -8.21 -12.06 -17.11
CA HIS A 311 -7.12 -12.65 -16.32
C HIS A 311 -7.40 -14.11 -15.96
N GLN A 312 -6.42 -14.97 -16.22
CA GLN A 312 -6.45 -16.39 -15.83
C GLN A 312 -5.55 -16.69 -14.63
N ASP A 313 -4.62 -15.79 -14.28
CA ASP A 313 -3.79 -15.94 -13.10
C ASP A 313 -4.59 -15.68 -11.82
N GLY A 314 -4.37 -16.53 -10.80
CA GLY A 314 -5.11 -16.44 -9.55
C GLY A 314 -4.82 -15.17 -8.76
N ALA A 315 -3.57 -14.69 -8.77
CA ALA A 315 -3.17 -13.49 -8.04
C ALA A 315 -3.71 -12.23 -8.73
N GLU A 316 -3.67 -12.18 -10.06
CA GLU A 316 -4.24 -11.05 -10.82
C GLU A 316 -5.75 -10.94 -10.59
N ARG A 317 -6.46 -12.07 -10.64
CA ARG A 317 -7.90 -12.12 -10.33
C ARG A 317 -8.20 -11.74 -8.89
N SER A 318 -7.40 -12.23 -7.92
CA SER A 318 -7.56 -11.87 -6.51
C SER A 318 -7.43 -10.36 -6.33
N SER A 319 -6.44 -9.72 -6.96
CA SER A 319 -6.27 -8.26 -6.92
C SER A 319 -7.51 -7.52 -7.43
N ILE A 320 -8.07 -7.93 -8.56
CA ILE A 320 -9.26 -7.30 -9.15
C ILE A 320 -10.49 -7.49 -8.26
N VAL A 321 -10.76 -8.72 -7.80
CA VAL A 321 -11.94 -9.01 -6.97
C VAL A 321 -11.82 -8.35 -5.59
N ARG A 322 -10.61 -8.26 -5.02
CA ARG A 322 -10.34 -7.53 -3.79
C ARG A 322 -10.65 -6.03 -3.95
N ALA A 323 -10.23 -5.42 -5.05
CA ALA A 323 -10.56 -4.03 -5.35
C ALA A 323 -12.08 -3.83 -5.49
N ILE A 324 -12.78 -4.72 -6.22
CA ILE A 324 -14.25 -4.70 -6.31
C ILE A 324 -14.90 -4.81 -4.92
N ALA A 325 -14.41 -5.71 -4.05
CA ALA A 325 -14.97 -5.91 -2.71
C ALA A 325 -14.85 -4.66 -1.82
N GLY A 326 -13.72 -3.93 -1.89
CA GLY A 326 -13.52 -2.69 -1.14
C GLY A 326 -14.39 -1.52 -1.66
N LEU A 327 -14.73 -1.53 -2.94
CA LEU A 327 -15.59 -0.52 -3.57
C LEU A 327 -17.09 -0.78 -3.35
N MET A 328 -17.49 -2.05 -3.30
CA MET A 328 -18.90 -2.43 -3.43
C MET A 328 -19.85 -1.81 -2.38
N PRO A 329 -19.50 -1.71 -1.08
CA PRO A 329 -20.38 -1.07 -0.09
C PRO A 329 -20.71 0.39 -0.40
N ARG A 330 -19.92 1.04 -1.28
CA ARG A 330 -20.01 2.46 -1.64
C ARG A 330 -20.54 2.66 -3.06
N ALA A 331 -20.39 1.67 -3.94
CA ALA A 331 -20.78 1.72 -5.34
C ALA A 331 -22.30 1.68 -5.59
N GLY A 332 -23.10 1.26 -4.60
CA GLY A 332 -24.53 1.03 -4.78
C GLY A 332 -24.83 -0.29 -5.51
N ASP A 333 -25.91 -0.34 -6.29
CA ASP A 333 -26.26 -1.54 -7.08
C ASP A 333 -25.38 -1.63 -8.35
N PRO A 334 -24.50 -2.65 -8.48
CA PRO A 334 -23.62 -2.80 -9.63
C PRO A 334 -24.30 -3.40 -10.88
N GLY A 335 -25.60 -3.72 -10.80
CA GLY A 335 -26.36 -4.40 -11.85
C GLY A 335 -26.22 -5.93 -11.82
N SER A 336 -27.13 -6.62 -12.51
CA SER A 336 -27.18 -8.10 -12.50
C SER A 336 -25.94 -8.74 -13.11
N HIS A 337 -25.35 -8.14 -14.14
CA HIS A 337 -24.17 -8.69 -14.82
C HIS A 337 -22.97 -8.85 -13.89
N VAL A 338 -22.64 -7.80 -13.12
CA VAL A 338 -21.52 -7.84 -12.17
C VAL A 338 -21.80 -8.84 -11.03
N ARG A 339 -23.04 -8.86 -10.52
CA ARG A 339 -23.45 -9.83 -9.49
C ARG A 339 -23.32 -11.28 -9.97
N ASP A 340 -23.75 -11.57 -11.20
CA ASP A 340 -23.66 -12.92 -11.77
C ASP A 340 -22.21 -13.35 -12.00
N LEU A 341 -21.35 -12.42 -12.43
CA LEU A 341 -19.91 -12.65 -12.54
C LEU A 341 -19.28 -12.98 -11.18
N LEU A 342 -19.57 -12.19 -10.14
CA LEU A 342 -19.06 -12.43 -8.78
C LEU A 342 -19.62 -13.72 -8.16
N LEU A 343 -20.87 -14.09 -8.46
CA LEU A 343 -21.42 -15.38 -8.02
C LEU A 343 -20.69 -16.56 -8.65
N ALA A 344 -20.30 -16.45 -9.93
CA ALA A 344 -19.47 -17.48 -10.57
C ALA A 344 -18.10 -17.59 -9.89
N GLU A 345 -17.50 -16.48 -9.45
CA GLU A 345 -16.28 -16.51 -8.65
C GLU A 345 -16.49 -17.13 -7.26
N ALA A 346 -17.58 -16.77 -6.59
CA ALA A 346 -17.91 -17.22 -5.24
C ALA A 346 -18.33 -18.70 -5.16
N ALA A 347 -18.78 -19.28 -6.28
CA ALA A 347 -19.22 -20.67 -6.39
C ALA A 347 -18.07 -21.69 -6.60
N GLY A 348 -16.81 -21.25 -6.63
CA GLY A 348 -15.67 -22.16 -6.77
C GLY A 348 -15.61 -23.23 -5.66
N ASP A 349 -15.59 -24.51 -6.05
CA ASP A 349 -15.68 -25.65 -5.14
C ASP A 349 -14.60 -25.66 -4.04
N GLU A 350 -15.04 -25.73 -2.78
CA GLU A 350 -14.22 -26.16 -1.64
C GLU A 350 -13.80 -27.65 -1.74
N GLN A 351 -14.44 -28.43 -2.63
CA GLN A 351 -14.30 -29.88 -2.71
C GLN A 351 -13.05 -30.38 -3.45
N ASP A 352 -12.44 -29.58 -4.33
CA ASP A 352 -11.17 -29.94 -4.99
C ASP A 352 -9.96 -29.83 -4.05
N TYR A 353 -10.11 -29.21 -2.87
CA TYR A 353 -9.02 -29.00 -1.91
C TYR A 353 -8.75 -30.19 -1.00
N ALA A 354 -9.77 -30.97 -0.65
CA ALA A 354 -9.60 -32.13 0.24
C ALA A 354 -8.89 -33.30 -0.45
N ALA A 355 -8.88 -33.35 -1.79
CA ALA A 355 -8.39 -34.51 -2.53
C ALA A 355 -6.90 -34.45 -2.91
N GLY A 356 -6.22 -33.30 -2.74
CA GLY A 356 -4.89 -33.07 -3.33
C GLY A 356 -3.68 -32.94 -2.40
N SER A 357 -3.86 -32.80 -1.07
CA SER A 357 -2.73 -32.58 -0.16
C SER A 357 -2.92 -33.26 1.20
N PRO A 358 -2.03 -34.17 1.62
CA PRO A 358 -2.14 -34.86 2.92
C PRO A 358 -1.85 -33.96 4.13
N TYR A 359 -1.64 -32.65 3.95
CA TYR A 359 -1.40 -31.67 5.02
C TYR A 359 -2.52 -30.60 5.15
N ALA A 360 -3.67 -30.81 4.51
CA ALA A 360 -4.78 -29.85 4.49
C ALA A 360 -5.76 -29.83 5.69
N PRO A 361 -5.59 -30.52 6.84
CA PRO A 361 -6.36 -30.20 8.04
C PRO A 361 -5.48 -29.40 9.01
N GLY A 362 -5.52 -28.07 8.94
CA GLY A 362 -4.84 -27.23 9.95
C GLY A 362 -4.68 -25.75 9.65
N VAL A 363 -4.92 -25.28 8.41
CA VAL A 363 -4.66 -23.87 8.03
C VAL A 363 -5.90 -22.98 8.21
N ALA A 364 -7.10 -23.56 8.38
CA ALA A 364 -8.34 -22.80 8.62
C ALA A 364 -8.55 -22.32 10.08
N GLY A 365 -7.52 -22.35 10.93
CA GLY A 365 -7.69 -22.09 12.37
C GLY A 365 -6.49 -21.45 13.08
N ARG A 366 -5.56 -20.81 12.37
CA ARG A 366 -4.52 -20.00 13.02
C ARG A 366 -4.77 -18.52 12.78
N GLU A 367 -5.44 -17.89 13.73
CA GLU A 367 -5.35 -16.44 13.90
C GLU A 367 -3.88 -16.06 14.10
N SER A 368 -3.41 -15.06 13.35
CA SER A 368 -2.10 -14.46 13.61
C SER A 368 -2.14 -13.84 15.00
N ASN A 369 -1.15 -14.16 15.84
CA ASN A 369 -1.08 -13.69 17.23
C ASN A 369 -0.63 -12.21 17.34
N ARG A 370 -0.86 -11.40 16.29
CA ARG A 370 -0.58 -9.96 16.28
C ARG A 370 -1.88 -9.21 16.02
N GLY A 371 -2.52 -8.77 17.10
CA GLY A 371 -3.58 -7.78 17.06
C GLY A 371 -3.04 -6.43 16.59
N LYS A 372 -2.95 -6.22 15.27
CA LYS A 372 -2.98 -4.93 14.59
C LYS A 372 -3.65 -5.14 13.24
N GLY A 373 -4.64 -4.30 12.93
CA GLY A 373 -5.54 -4.45 11.79
C GLY A 373 -4.84 -4.50 10.43
N HIS A 374 -4.61 -5.71 9.95
CA HIS A 374 -4.38 -6.05 8.56
C HIS A 374 -5.32 -7.22 8.22
N GLY A 375 -6.56 -6.90 7.91
CA GLY A 375 -7.54 -7.86 7.40
C GLY A 375 -7.26 -8.11 5.93
N LEU A 376 -6.59 -9.24 5.67
CA LEU A 376 -6.62 -10.12 4.48
C LEU A 376 -5.32 -10.93 4.53
N LEU A 377 -5.47 -12.24 4.82
CA LEU A 377 -4.46 -13.30 4.86
C LEU A 377 -3.02 -12.88 4.49
N TRP A 378 -2.25 -12.45 5.49
CA TRP A 378 -0.79 -12.56 5.43
C TRP A 378 -0.41 -13.89 6.06
N VAL A 379 0.14 -14.81 5.27
CA VAL A 379 0.92 -15.92 5.81
C VAL A 379 2.37 -15.46 5.78
N ASP A 380 2.91 -15.16 6.97
CA ASP A 380 4.36 -15.19 7.16
C ASP A 380 4.83 -16.61 6.83
N VAL A 381 5.56 -16.78 5.73
CA VAL A 381 6.43 -17.94 5.57
C VAL A 381 7.65 -17.66 6.44
N GLU A 382 7.48 -17.72 7.76
CA GLU A 382 8.61 -17.79 8.68
C GLU A 382 9.42 -19.04 8.33
N GLY A 383 10.69 -18.80 8.02
CA GLY A 383 11.69 -19.84 7.84
C GLY A 383 11.65 -20.80 9.01
N ALA A 384 11.50 -22.08 8.71
CA ALA A 384 11.68 -23.13 9.68
C ALA A 384 13.07 -22.98 10.33
N GLY A 385 13.05 -22.79 11.66
CA GLY A 385 14.09 -23.09 12.63
C GLY A 385 15.54 -23.06 12.16
N ASP A 386 16.30 -22.15 12.76
CA ASP A 386 17.72 -22.27 13.06
C ASP A 386 18.00 -23.58 13.83
N ASP A 387 17.95 -24.72 13.15
CA ASP A 387 18.60 -25.94 13.61
C ASP A 387 20.07 -25.83 13.19
N ARG A 388 20.83 -25.19 14.09
CA ARG A 388 22.28 -25.36 14.19
C ARG A 388 22.59 -26.85 14.37
N ALA A 389 22.83 -27.52 13.26
CA ALA A 389 23.58 -28.76 13.24
C ALA A 389 24.81 -28.54 12.34
N ASP A 390 25.98 -28.65 12.97
CA ASP A 390 27.31 -28.52 12.40
C ASP A 390 27.44 -28.97 10.94
N VAL A 391 27.77 -28.03 10.05
CA VAL A 391 28.50 -28.33 8.82
C VAL A 391 29.75 -27.45 8.81
N PRO A 392 30.95 -28.01 9.00
CA PRO A 392 32.16 -27.22 9.16
C PRO A 392 32.64 -26.62 7.83
N HIS A 393 33.21 -25.43 7.93
CA HIS A 393 33.98 -24.78 6.86
C HIS A 393 35.17 -25.64 6.38
N SER A 394 35.30 -25.85 5.07
CA SER A 394 36.58 -26.14 4.40
C SER A 394 36.52 -25.71 2.93
N VAL A 395 37.20 -24.63 2.51
CA VAL A 395 38.54 -24.61 1.87
C VAL A 395 38.62 -25.34 0.50
N ALA A 396 38.61 -24.52 -0.57
CA ALA A 396 39.37 -24.54 -1.84
C ALA A 396 39.63 -25.81 -2.69
N ALA A 397 39.55 -25.59 -4.03
CA ALA A 397 40.24 -26.25 -5.17
C ALA A 397 39.70 -27.64 -5.61
N THR A 398 39.57 -28.06 -6.88
CA THR A 398 40.14 -27.67 -8.20
C THR A 398 39.39 -28.44 -9.33
N VAL A 399 39.12 -27.79 -10.47
CA VAL A 399 39.25 -28.23 -11.89
C VAL A 399 38.98 -29.71 -12.29
N THR A 400 38.00 -30.00 -13.17
CA THR A 400 38.07 -30.41 -14.62
C THR A 400 36.86 -31.23 -15.12
N ASP A 401 36.54 -31.02 -16.40
CA ASP A 401 35.75 -31.80 -17.39
C ASP A 401 34.22 -31.53 -17.57
N GLY A 402 33.88 -31.02 -18.76
CA GLY A 402 32.53 -30.64 -19.23
C GLY A 402 31.67 -31.80 -19.78
N PRO A 403 30.84 -31.56 -20.81
CA PRO A 403 29.57 -30.84 -20.76
C PRO A 403 28.37 -31.80 -20.79
N HIS A 404 27.62 -31.87 -19.69
CA HIS A 404 26.24 -32.35 -19.68
C HIS A 404 25.42 -31.45 -18.77
N ILE A 405 24.88 -30.36 -19.33
CA ILE A 405 23.83 -29.58 -18.66
C ILE A 405 22.56 -30.45 -18.68
N VAL A 406 22.45 -31.33 -17.69
CA VAL A 406 21.16 -31.85 -17.27
C VAL A 406 20.48 -30.69 -16.55
N ARG A 407 19.54 -30.02 -17.22
CA ARG A 407 18.60 -29.11 -16.53
C ARG A 407 18.03 -29.87 -15.32
N PRO A 408 18.14 -29.35 -14.09
CA PRO A 408 17.52 -30.02 -12.96
C PRO A 408 16.01 -30.09 -13.23
N ARG A 409 15.49 -31.31 -13.33
CA ARG A 409 14.05 -31.56 -13.34
C ARG A 409 13.48 -30.87 -12.10
N SER A 410 12.54 -29.93 -12.30
CA SER A 410 11.87 -29.22 -11.22
C SER A 410 11.52 -30.18 -10.10
N THR A 411 12.20 -30.01 -8.97
CA THR A 411 12.10 -30.90 -7.83
C THR A 411 10.66 -30.84 -7.31
N GLY A 412 10.11 -31.96 -6.81
CA GLY A 412 8.70 -32.05 -6.40
C GLY A 412 8.25 -30.94 -5.44
N ARG A 413 9.19 -30.34 -4.69
CA ARG A 413 8.97 -29.25 -3.74
C ARG A 413 8.49 -27.94 -4.39
N GLU A 414 9.05 -27.55 -5.53
CA GLU A 414 8.61 -26.35 -6.27
C GLU A 414 7.20 -26.50 -6.85
N ARG A 415 6.87 -27.71 -7.31
CA ARG A 415 5.51 -28.02 -7.81
C ARG A 415 4.48 -27.94 -6.69
N THR A 416 4.82 -28.42 -5.49
CA THR A 416 3.97 -28.33 -4.30
C THR A 416 3.77 -26.88 -3.84
N ILE A 417 4.82 -26.05 -3.85
CA ILE A 417 4.72 -24.63 -3.49
C ILE A 417 3.81 -23.88 -4.48
N ARG A 418 4.01 -24.08 -5.80
CA ARG A 418 3.17 -23.44 -6.82
C ARG A 418 1.71 -23.89 -6.75
N ALA A 419 1.47 -25.18 -6.45
CA ALA A 419 0.12 -25.69 -6.24
C ALA A 419 -0.53 -25.04 -5.03
N ALA A 420 0.18 -24.92 -3.90
CA ALA A 420 -0.30 -24.26 -2.69
C ALA A 420 -0.57 -22.76 -2.91
N GLN A 421 0.28 -22.06 -3.65
CA GLN A 421 0.07 -20.63 -4.00
C GLN A 421 -1.17 -20.43 -4.86
N ARG A 422 -1.39 -21.27 -5.87
CA ARG A 422 -2.63 -21.23 -6.69
C ARG A 422 -3.86 -21.51 -5.86
N ALA A 423 -3.73 -22.44 -4.92
CA ALA A 423 -4.78 -22.79 -3.99
C ALA A 423 -5.18 -21.59 -3.10
N LEU A 424 -4.17 -20.96 -2.50
CA LEU A 424 -4.37 -19.77 -1.67
C LEU A 424 -5.02 -18.63 -2.46
N ALA A 425 -4.51 -18.36 -3.67
CA ALA A 425 -5.04 -17.31 -4.53
C ALA A 425 -6.51 -17.57 -4.91
N ARG A 426 -6.90 -18.81 -5.19
CA ARG A 426 -8.29 -19.13 -5.52
C ARG A 426 -9.21 -19.01 -4.30
N ALA A 427 -8.78 -19.44 -3.11
CA ALA A 427 -9.54 -19.25 -1.88
C ALA A 427 -9.77 -17.76 -1.60
N GLU A 428 -8.75 -16.93 -1.84
CA GLU A 428 -8.85 -15.49 -1.69
C GLU A 428 -9.83 -14.85 -2.69
N VAL A 429 -9.81 -15.28 -3.96
CA VAL A 429 -10.78 -14.85 -4.97
C VAL A 429 -12.21 -15.15 -4.54
N VAL A 430 -12.47 -16.38 -4.04
CA VAL A 430 -13.79 -16.80 -3.56
C VAL A 430 -14.24 -15.90 -2.40
N GLU A 431 -13.38 -15.69 -1.41
CA GLU A 431 -13.71 -14.88 -0.24
C GLU A 431 -13.96 -13.41 -0.59
N CYS A 432 -13.12 -12.81 -1.44
CA CYS A 432 -13.31 -11.44 -1.90
C CYS A 432 -14.59 -11.30 -2.73
N ALA A 433 -14.95 -12.29 -3.55
CA ALA A 433 -16.19 -12.27 -4.31
C ALA A 433 -17.42 -12.34 -3.40
N ARG A 434 -17.37 -13.16 -2.34
CA ARG A 434 -18.40 -13.22 -1.30
C ARG A 434 -18.54 -11.89 -0.55
N LEU A 435 -17.41 -11.25 -0.21
CA LEU A 435 -17.40 -9.91 0.41
C LEU A 435 -18.01 -8.85 -0.50
N ALA A 436 -17.67 -8.86 -1.80
CA ALA A 436 -18.28 -7.95 -2.77
C ALA A 436 -19.80 -8.16 -2.85
N LEU A 437 -20.26 -9.40 -2.99
CA LEU A 437 -21.69 -9.71 -3.03
C LEU A 437 -22.42 -9.27 -1.75
N ALA A 438 -21.83 -9.49 -0.58
CA ALA A 438 -22.36 -8.99 0.69
C ALA A 438 -22.40 -7.45 0.73
N GLY A 439 -21.38 -6.78 0.21
CA GLY A 439 -21.31 -5.32 0.11
C GLY A 439 -22.44 -4.71 -0.73
N CYS A 440 -22.89 -5.37 -1.80
CA CYS A 440 -24.05 -4.95 -2.60
C CYS A 440 -25.40 -5.56 -2.17
N GLY A 441 -25.43 -6.33 -1.08
CA GLY A 441 -26.65 -6.91 -0.55
C GLY A 441 -27.24 -8.05 -1.40
N ASP A 442 -26.44 -8.79 -2.18
CA ASP A 442 -26.95 -9.89 -2.99
C ASP A 442 -27.35 -11.09 -2.11
N LEU A 443 -28.64 -11.17 -1.81
CA LEU A 443 -29.19 -12.16 -0.89
C LEU A 443 -29.07 -13.61 -1.39
N ARG A 444 -28.74 -13.86 -2.67
CA ARG A 444 -28.51 -15.22 -3.20
C ARG A 444 -27.37 -15.93 -2.46
N LEU A 445 -26.40 -15.17 -1.96
CA LEU A 445 -25.31 -15.71 -1.14
C LEU A 445 -25.80 -16.30 0.20
N LEU A 446 -26.97 -15.86 0.68
CA LEU A 446 -27.59 -16.33 1.91
C LEU A 446 -28.49 -17.57 1.72
N GLU A 447 -28.40 -18.27 0.58
CA GLU A 447 -29.05 -19.59 0.41
C GLU A 447 -28.36 -20.67 1.28
N GLN A 448 -27.06 -20.55 1.52
CA GLN A 448 -26.27 -21.43 2.39
C GLN A 448 -25.40 -20.63 3.37
N PRO A 449 -26.01 -19.89 4.32
CA PRO A 449 -25.31 -18.94 5.18
C PRO A 449 -24.29 -19.61 6.13
N GLY A 450 -24.44 -20.91 6.40
CA GLY A 450 -23.52 -21.68 7.23
C GLY A 450 -22.11 -21.85 6.67
N ASN A 451 -21.91 -21.64 5.36
CA ASN A 451 -20.62 -21.76 4.67
C ASN A 451 -19.92 -20.39 4.52
N LEU A 452 -20.54 -19.31 4.99
CA LEU A 452 -19.98 -17.97 4.90
C LEU A 452 -19.07 -17.67 6.08
N SER A 453 -18.03 -16.89 5.82
CA SER A 453 -17.11 -16.42 6.84
C SER A 453 -17.77 -15.35 7.72
N GLY A 454 -17.18 -15.12 8.89
CA GLY A 454 -17.54 -14.01 9.78
C GLY A 454 -17.56 -12.65 9.09
N PRO A 455 -16.49 -12.24 8.39
CA PRO A 455 -16.43 -10.97 7.66
C PRO A 455 -17.56 -10.78 6.63
N VAL A 456 -17.93 -11.82 5.88
CA VAL A 456 -19.02 -11.75 4.89
C VAL A 456 -20.36 -11.53 5.59
N LEU A 457 -20.63 -12.28 6.66
CA LEU A 457 -21.86 -12.14 7.44
C LEU A 457 -21.93 -10.77 8.15
N ALA A 458 -20.82 -10.29 8.69
CA ALA A 458 -20.70 -8.98 9.31
C ALA A 458 -20.98 -7.86 8.30
N THR A 459 -20.50 -8.00 7.07
CA THR A 459 -20.76 -7.05 5.97
C THR A 459 -22.26 -6.94 5.68
N PHE A 460 -22.98 -8.07 5.60
CA PHE A 460 -24.45 -8.06 5.46
C PHE A 460 -25.14 -7.37 6.64
N LEU A 461 -24.79 -7.71 7.88
CA LEU A 461 -25.41 -7.11 9.07
C LEU A 461 -25.09 -5.63 9.24
N THR A 462 -23.96 -5.16 8.68
CA THR A 462 -23.54 -3.75 8.76
C THR A 462 -24.23 -2.89 7.70
N HIS A 463 -24.38 -3.40 6.48
CA HIS A 463 -24.83 -2.59 5.33
C HIS A 463 -26.25 -2.92 4.84
N HIS A 464 -26.74 -4.14 5.06
CA HIS A 464 -28.00 -4.67 4.50
C HIS A 464 -28.77 -5.49 5.54
N ARG A 465 -28.80 -4.98 6.79
CA ARG A 465 -29.30 -5.70 7.98
C ARG A 465 -30.74 -6.14 7.82
N ASP A 466 -31.61 -5.24 7.38
CA ASP A 466 -33.06 -5.46 7.33
C ASP A 466 -33.43 -6.51 6.28
N GLU A 467 -32.70 -6.54 5.16
CA GLU A 467 -32.89 -7.52 4.09
C GLU A 467 -32.25 -8.88 4.40
N ALA A 468 -31.09 -8.89 5.08
CA ALA A 468 -30.35 -10.11 5.39
C ALA A 468 -30.91 -10.88 6.59
N LEU A 469 -31.40 -10.17 7.61
CA LEU A 469 -31.79 -10.77 8.89
C LEU A 469 -32.85 -11.88 8.77
N PRO A 470 -33.91 -11.77 7.93
CA PRO A 470 -34.87 -12.85 7.76
C PRO A 470 -34.27 -14.17 7.28
N ARG A 471 -33.18 -14.12 6.49
CA ARG A 471 -32.47 -15.31 5.97
C ARG A 471 -31.45 -15.85 6.97
N LEU A 472 -30.86 -14.98 7.78
CA LEU A 472 -29.87 -15.35 8.79
C LEU A 472 -30.50 -15.88 10.08
N HIS A 473 -31.70 -15.41 10.45
CA HIS A 473 -32.36 -15.75 11.72
C HIS A 473 -32.41 -17.27 12.02
N PRO A 474 -32.67 -18.18 11.06
CA PRO A 474 -32.70 -19.62 11.34
C PRO A 474 -31.34 -20.23 11.75
N VAL A 475 -30.23 -19.65 11.27
CA VAL A 475 -28.86 -20.17 11.50
C VAL A 475 -28.05 -19.33 12.49
N LEU A 476 -28.55 -18.14 12.84
CA LEU A 476 -27.88 -17.19 13.72
C LEU A 476 -27.40 -17.80 15.05
N PRO A 477 -28.18 -18.69 15.73
CA PRO A 477 -27.70 -19.33 16.96
C PRO A 477 -26.41 -20.14 16.79
N GLU A 478 -26.28 -20.86 15.67
CA GLU A 478 -25.08 -21.65 15.36
C GLU A 478 -23.90 -20.72 15.05
N LEU A 479 -24.13 -19.69 14.23
CA LEU A 479 -23.10 -18.72 13.84
C LEU A 479 -22.55 -17.94 15.03
N ILE A 480 -23.42 -17.51 15.96
CA ILE A 480 -23.01 -16.86 17.21
C ILE A 480 -22.15 -17.79 18.05
N THR A 481 -22.54 -19.06 18.15
CA THR A 481 -21.81 -20.07 18.93
C THR A 481 -20.40 -20.32 18.39
N ARG A 482 -20.18 -20.21 17.07
CA ARG A 482 -18.85 -20.30 16.44
C ARG A 482 -17.92 -19.14 16.86
N GLY A 483 -18.49 -18.00 17.26
CA GLY A 483 -17.76 -16.94 17.95
C GLY A 483 -16.82 -16.08 17.08
N SER A 484 -17.08 -15.93 15.78
CA SER A 484 -16.31 -14.97 14.95
C SER A 484 -16.43 -13.55 15.51
N ALA A 485 -15.29 -12.90 15.74
CA ALA A 485 -15.26 -11.56 16.32
C ALA A 485 -15.99 -10.53 15.45
N GLU A 486 -15.80 -10.59 14.12
CA GLU A 486 -16.41 -9.66 13.16
C GLU A 486 -17.93 -9.80 13.13
N LEU A 487 -18.44 -11.03 13.12
CA LEU A 487 -19.87 -11.29 13.17
C LEU A 487 -20.47 -10.74 14.46
N LEU A 488 -19.83 -11.06 15.61
CA LEU A 488 -20.30 -10.63 16.92
C LEU A 488 -20.36 -9.10 17.00
N ASP A 489 -19.31 -8.40 16.58
CA ASP A 489 -19.28 -6.92 16.57
C ASP A 489 -20.42 -6.31 15.72
N ALA A 490 -20.94 -7.03 14.70
CA ALA A 490 -22.03 -6.58 13.84
C ALA A 490 -23.46 -6.89 14.35
N LEU A 491 -23.63 -7.72 15.40
CA LEU A 491 -24.95 -8.12 15.89
C LEU A 491 -25.74 -6.97 16.52
N GLY A 492 -25.07 -6.10 17.27
CA GLY A 492 -25.72 -5.08 18.10
C GLY A 492 -26.48 -5.66 19.31
N PRO A 493 -26.98 -4.78 20.20
CA PRO A 493 -27.54 -5.17 21.51
C PRO A 493 -28.89 -5.89 21.43
N ASP A 494 -29.71 -5.60 20.41
CA ASP A 494 -31.01 -6.20 20.18
C ASP A 494 -30.93 -7.71 19.88
N LEU A 495 -30.05 -8.10 18.95
CA LEU A 495 -29.80 -9.52 18.64
C LEU A 495 -29.02 -10.21 19.76
N ALA A 496 -28.11 -9.49 20.42
CA ALA A 496 -27.40 -10.02 21.58
C ALA A 496 -28.38 -10.43 22.70
N ALA A 497 -29.40 -9.63 22.97
CA ALA A 497 -30.42 -9.94 23.98
C ALA A 497 -31.21 -11.21 23.63
N ALA A 498 -31.58 -11.36 22.35
CA ALA A 498 -32.34 -12.52 21.85
C ALA A 498 -31.53 -13.83 21.89
N HIS A 499 -30.19 -13.74 21.85
CA HIS A 499 -29.27 -14.89 21.74
C HIS A 499 -28.29 -15.00 22.92
N LEU A 500 -28.69 -14.54 24.10
CA LEU A 500 -27.88 -14.61 25.32
C LEU A 500 -27.28 -16.01 25.60
N PRO A 501 -28.01 -17.14 25.48
CA PRO A 501 -27.43 -18.47 25.71
C PRO A 501 -26.28 -18.80 24.76
N GLN A 502 -26.39 -18.43 23.48
CA GLN A 502 -25.37 -18.67 22.46
C GLN A 502 -24.14 -17.78 22.67
N LEU A 503 -24.34 -16.52 23.09
CA LEU A 503 -23.22 -15.63 23.45
C LEU A 503 -22.42 -16.18 24.65
N LYS A 504 -23.10 -16.71 25.66
CA LYS A 504 -22.43 -17.40 26.79
C LYS A 504 -21.64 -18.62 26.32
N GLN A 505 -22.19 -19.39 25.39
CA GLN A 505 -21.50 -20.55 24.82
C GLN A 505 -20.26 -20.14 24.01
N ALA A 506 -20.38 -19.09 23.20
CA ALA A 506 -19.27 -18.52 22.44
C ALA A 506 -18.13 -18.07 23.37
N LEU A 507 -18.45 -17.34 24.44
CA LEU A 507 -17.46 -16.89 25.44
C LEU A 507 -16.75 -18.06 26.13
N ARG A 508 -17.43 -19.19 26.37
CA ARG A 508 -16.82 -20.40 26.96
C ARG A 508 -15.86 -21.12 26.01
N GLY A 509 -16.21 -21.20 24.73
CA GLY A 509 -15.43 -21.93 23.73
C GLY A 509 -14.27 -21.12 23.18
N HIS A 510 -14.55 -19.88 22.77
CA HIS A 510 -13.64 -18.97 22.08
C HIS A 510 -13.84 -17.55 22.63
N PRO A 511 -13.21 -17.20 23.78
CA PRO A 511 -13.42 -15.92 24.40
C PRO A 511 -12.86 -14.79 23.54
N THR A 512 -13.73 -13.89 23.08
CA THR A 512 -13.40 -12.71 22.28
C THR A 512 -13.81 -11.41 22.99
N VAL A 513 -13.15 -10.30 22.64
CA VAL A 513 -13.52 -8.97 23.10
C VAL A 513 -14.97 -8.65 22.71
N ALA A 514 -15.37 -8.97 21.48
CA ALA A 514 -16.73 -8.75 20.97
C ALA A 514 -17.79 -9.48 21.81
N ALA A 515 -17.58 -10.77 22.12
CA ALA A 515 -18.50 -11.54 22.97
C ALA A 515 -18.63 -10.94 24.38
N ALA A 516 -17.49 -10.62 25.02
CA ALA A 516 -17.48 -10.01 26.34
C ALA A 516 -18.15 -8.63 26.35
N ARG A 517 -17.90 -7.81 25.32
CA ARG A 517 -18.47 -6.46 25.17
C ARG A 517 -19.99 -6.50 25.06
N LEU A 518 -20.53 -7.29 24.14
CA LEU A 518 -21.98 -7.42 23.90
C LEU A 518 -22.72 -7.81 25.18
N LEU A 519 -22.20 -8.80 25.93
CA LEU A 519 -22.80 -9.21 27.20
C LEU A 519 -22.87 -8.05 28.20
N GLY A 520 -21.84 -7.20 28.26
CA GLY A 520 -21.86 -6.00 29.09
C GLY A 520 -22.81 -4.90 28.61
N GLU A 521 -22.98 -4.74 27.29
CA GLU A 521 -23.88 -3.75 26.70
C GLU A 521 -25.36 -4.04 26.96
N LEU A 522 -25.72 -5.32 27.16
CA LEU A 522 -27.05 -5.72 27.62
C LEU A 522 -27.36 -5.22 29.04
N GLY A 523 -26.32 -4.96 29.84
CA GLY A 523 -26.43 -4.47 31.21
C GLY A 523 -27.16 -5.43 32.16
N PRO A 524 -27.50 -4.96 33.38
CA PRO A 524 -28.14 -5.79 34.41
C PRO A 524 -29.53 -6.32 34.01
N SER A 525 -30.29 -5.54 33.24
CA SER A 525 -31.66 -5.88 32.86
C SER A 525 -31.72 -6.91 31.72
N GLY A 526 -30.67 -7.02 30.92
CA GLY A 526 -30.59 -7.94 29.77
C GLY A 526 -29.74 -9.18 30.04
N THR A 527 -29.25 -9.38 31.26
CA THR A 527 -28.39 -10.50 31.65
C THR A 527 -28.84 -11.15 32.95
N ASP A 528 -28.28 -12.31 33.28
CA ASP A 528 -28.53 -13.02 34.54
C ASP A 528 -27.23 -13.16 35.35
N ALA A 529 -27.35 -13.66 36.59
CA ALA A 529 -26.20 -13.83 37.49
C ALA A 529 -25.12 -14.76 36.91
N GLU A 530 -25.52 -15.78 36.13
CA GLU A 530 -24.60 -16.71 35.48
C GLU A 530 -23.69 -15.99 34.47
N THR A 531 -24.18 -14.94 33.79
CA THR A 531 -23.35 -14.12 32.88
C THR A 531 -22.19 -13.46 33.62
N ALA A 532 -22.46 -12.88 34.80
CA ALA A 532 -21.43 -12.22 35.61
C ALA A 532 -20.39 -13.23 36.13
N ASP A 533 -20.85 -14.41 36.55
CA ASP A 533 -19.98 -15.51 36.98
C ASP A 533 -19.09 -16.00 35.82
N LEU A 534 -19.67 -16.15 34.63
CA LEU A 534 -18.92 -16.57 33.44
C LEU A 534 -17.82 -15.57 33.07
N LEU A 535 -18.13 -14.27 33.06
CA LEU A 535 -17.13 -13.23 32.78
C LEU A 535 -15.98 -13.22 33.79
N ALA A 536 -16.23 -13.61 35.05
CA ALA A 536 -15.19 -13.74 36.07
C ALA A 536 -14.23 -14.92 35.81
N THR A 537 -14.62 -15.91 35.01
CA THR A 537 -13.79 -17.09 34.69
C THR A 537 -12.82 -16.87 33.52
N VAL A 538 -12.90 -15.73 32.83
CA VAL A 538 -12.03 -15.41 31.70
C VAL A 538 -10.59 -15.23 32.17
N ASP A 539 -9.70 -16.12 31.74
CA ASP A 539 -8.32 -16.23 32.21
C ASP A 539 -7.49 -14.96 31.90
N PRO A 540 -6.88 -14.32 32.92
CA PRO A 540 -6.00 -13.17 32.74
C PRO A 540 -4.71 -13.46 31.96
N THR A 541 -4.30 -14.72 31.84
CA THR A 541 -3.00 -15.12 31.24
C THR A 541 -3.06 -15.45 29.76
N ALA A 542 -4.25 -15.73 29.21
CA ALA A 542 -4.41 -16.12 27.81
C ALA A 542 -4.44 -14.93 26.85
N ARG A 543 -5.26 -13.90 27.16
CA ARG A 543 -5.42 -12.66 26.37
C ARG A 543 -5.85 -11.48 27.24
N HIS A 544 -4.97 -10.50 27.41
CA HIS A 544 -5.16 -9.38 28.32
C HIS A 544 -6.28 -8.41 27.90
N ASP A 545 -6.52 -8.25 26.60
CA ASP A 545 -7.59 -7.42 26.03
C ASP A 545 -8.98 -8.02 26.30
N VAL A 546 -9.13 -9.33 26.11
CA VAL A 546 -10.37 -10.05 26.42
C VAL A 546 -10.65 -10.05 27.92
N HIS A 547 -9.62 -10.26 28.74
CA HIS A 547 -9.75 -10.20 30.20
C HIS A 547 -10.16 -8.80 30.68
N ALA A 548 -9.54 -7.74 30.15
CA ALA A 548 -9.92 -6.36 30.44
C ALA A 548 -11.40 -6.09 30.12
N GLU A 549 -11.84 -6.49 28.92
CA GLU A 549 -13.22 -6.31 28.49
C GLU A 549 -14.21 -7.12 29.35
N ALA A 550 -13.86 -8.36 29.70
CA ALA A 550 -14.70 -9.22 30.53
C ALA A 550 -14.88 -8.65 31.96
N ALA A 551 -13.79 -8.14 32.55
CA ALA A 551 -13.84 -7.49 33.86
C ALA A 551 -14.74 -6.25 33.84
N VAL A 552 -14.65 -5.42 32.80
CA VAL A 552 -15.49 -4.24 32.61
C VAL A 552 -16.96 -4.61 32.40
N SER A 553 -17.24 -5.57 31.53
CA SER A 553 -18.61 -6.03 31.29
C SER A 553 -19.25 -6.63 32.55
N ARG A 554 -18.47 -7.35 33.39
CA ARG A 554 -18.95 -7.81 34.70
C ARG A 554 -19.29 -6.65 35.64
N ALA A 555 -18.46 -5.62 35.70
CA ALA A 555 -18.73 -4.43 36.50
C ALA A 555 -20.00 -3.70 36.03
N LEU A 556 -20.23 -3.59 34.72
CA LEU A 556 -21.43 -2.98 34.16
C LEU A 556 -22.71 -3.77 34.44
N ILE A 557 -22.62 -5.10 34.51
CA ILE A 557 -23.75 -5.98 34.86
C ILE A 557 -24.05 -5.95 36.37
N THR A 558 -23.01 -6.04 37.20
CA THR A 558 -23.17 -6.21 38.66
C THR A 558 -23.29 -4.89 39.41
N GLY A 559 -22.80 -3.80 38.83
CA GLY A 559 -22.60 -2.52 39.53
C GLY A 559 -21.36 -2.51 40.44
N ASP A 560 -20.66 -3.64 40.60
CA ASP A 560 -19.44 -3.76 41.41
C ASP A 560 -18.20 -3.52 40.54
N ALA A 561 -17.68 -2.30 40.61
CA ALA A 561 -16.51 -1.88 39.84
C ALA A 561 -15.17 -2.28 40.48
N GLU A 562 -15.13 -2.63 41.77
CA GLU A 562 -13.86 -2.80 42.50
C GLU A 562 -12.95 -3.90 41.89
N PRO A 563 -13.46 -5.09 41.53
CA PRO A 563 -12.64 -6.12 40.89
C PRO A 563 -12.14 -5.71 39.50
N ALA A 564 -12.94 -4.95 38.74
CA ALA A 564 -12.54 -4.47 37.41
C ALA A 564 -11.46 -3.38 37.51
N LEU A 565 -11.59 -2.47 38.48
CA LEU A 565 -10.59 -1.43 38.75
C LEU A 565 -9.24 -2.04 39.11
N GLU A 566 -9.22 -3.08 39.96
CA GLU A 566 -7.98 -3.73 40.36
C GLU A 566 -7.33 -4.50 39.20
N ALA A 567 -8.13 -5.25 38.42
CA ALA A 567 -7.63 -5.95 37.23
C ALA A 567 -7.04 -4.98 36.20
N LEU A 568 -7.76 -3.91 35.85
CA LEU A 568 -7.30 -2.91 34.89
C LEU A 568 -6.06 -2.16 35.38
N ARG A 569 -5.96 -1.84 36.67
CA ARG A 569 -4.76 -1.23 37.26
C ARG A 569 -3.54 -2.15 37.15
N GLY A 570 -3.73 -3.45 37.37
CA GLY A 570 -2.67 -4.45 37.16
C GLY A 570 -2.24 -4.55 35.70
N LEU A 571 -3.20 -4.56 34.77
CA LEU A 571 -2.93 -4.64 33.34
C LEU A 571 -2.24 -3.38 32.80
N LEU A 572 -2.69 -2.17 33.17
CA LEU A 572 -2.07 -0.91 32.74
C LEU A 572 -0.60 -0.77 33.19
N ARG A 573 -0.21 -1.47 34.26
CA ARG A 573 1.19 -1.51 34.75
C ARG A 573 2.06 -2.54 34.05
N THR A 574 1.47 -3.60 33.50
CA THR A 574 2.21 -4.79 33.05
C THR A 574 2.14 -5.04 31.55
N GLN A 575 1.13 -4.50 30.87
CA GLN A 575 0.84 -4.75 29.47
C GLN A 575 0.80 -3.45 28.65
N SER A 576 0.74 -3.59 27.31
CA SER A 576 0.57 -2.45 26.41
C SER A 576 -0.79 -1.76 26.64
N PRO A 577 -0.84 -0.46 26.96
CA PRO A 577 -2.09 0.24 27.28
C PRO A 577 -3.11 0.27 26.13
N SER A 578 -2.66 0.23 24.87
CA SER A 578 -3.53 0.40 23.70
C SER A 578 -4.70 -0.59 23.61
N GLY A 579 -4.49 -1.84 24.03
CA GLY A 579 -5.54 -2.87 24.04
C GLY A 579 -6.47 -2.81 25.25
N ILE A 580 -6.14 -2.00 26.27
CA ILE A 580 -6.84 -1.94 27.56
C ILE A 580 -7.66 -0.66 27.68
N LEU A 581 -7.15 0.46 27.15
CA LEU A 581 -7.78 1.77 27.23
C LEU A 581 -9.24 1.81 26.71
N PRO A 582 -9.62 1.11 25.63
CA PRO A 582 -11.03 1.04 25.22
C PRO A 582 -11.94 0.46 26.31
N ALA A 583 -11.50 -0.60 27.00
CA ALA A 583 -12.24 -1.20 28.10
C ALA A 583 -12.32 -0.24 29.30
N VAL A 584 -11.23 0.45 29.65
CA VAL A 584 -11.23 1.48 30.72
C VAL A 584 -12.27 2.56 30.44
N GLY A 585 -12.34 3.07 29.20
CA GLY A 585 -13.32 4.06 28.80
C GLY A 585 -14.78 3.59 28.92
N ARG A 586 -15.05 2.29 28.70
CA ARG A 586 -16.40 1.71 28.83
C ARG A 586 -16.93 1.69 30.26
N LEU A 587 -16.08 1.77 31.29
CA LEU A 587 -16.55 1.89 32.67
C LEU A 587 -17.31 3.19 32.92
N GLY A 588 -17.10 4.22 32.09
CA GLY A 588 -17.66 5.55 32.33
C GLY A 588 -17.29 6.05 33.74
N PRO A 589 -18.19 6.74 34.44
CA PRO A 589 -17.92 7.30 35.78
C PRO A 589 -17.44 6.29 36.83
N LEU A 590 -17.76 5.00 36.69
CA LEU A 590 -17.26 3.95 37.60
C LEU A 590 -15.72 3.82 37.53
N GLY A 591 -15.13 4.20 36.40
CA GLY A 591 -13.69 4.20 36.17
C GLY A 591 -12.94 5.39 36.75
N ALA A 592 -13.62 6.38 37.37
CA ALA A 592 -12.97 7.57 37.93
C ALA A 592 -11.74 7.29 38.83
N PRO A 593 -11.68 6.21 39.62
CA PRO A 593 -10.48 5.85 40.39
C PRO A 593 -9.23 5.49 39.57
N LEU A 594 -9.32 5.33 38.24
CA LEU A 594 -8.19 5.11 37.33
C LEU A 594 -7.72 6.40 36.65
N ALA A 595 -8.34 7.55 36.94
CA ALA A 595 -8.07 8.80 36.23
C ALA A 595 -6.60 9.27 36.34
N SER A 596 -5.95 9.04 37.48
CA SER A 596 -4.53 9.37 37.66
C SER A 596 -3.61 8.53 36.77
N GLU A 597 -3.87 7.23 36.71
CA GLU A 597 -3.11 6.28 35.89
C GLU A 597 -3.29 6.59 34.40
N VAL A 598 -4.51 6.86 33.96
CA VAL A 598 -4.80 7.23 32.56
C VAL A 598 -4.19 8.60 32.21
N ALA A 599 -4.25 9.58 33.12
CA ALA A 599 -3.64 10.89 32.90
C ALA A 599 -2.11 10.85 32.77
N ALA A 600 -1.45 9.92 33.46
CA ALA A 600 -0.02 9.71 33.29
C ALA A 600 0.33 9.25 31.86
N LEU A 601 -0.52 8.40 31.26
CA LEU A 601 -0.33 7.89 29.90
C LEU A 601 -0.52 8.96 28.81
N LEU A 602 -1.35 9.99 29.06
CA LEU A 602 -1.50 11.13 28.14
C LEU A 602 -0.19 11.88 27.90
N ASN A 603 0.67 11.90 28.92
CA ASN A 603 1.91 12.67 28.94
C ASN A 603 3.16 11.83 28.62
N ASP A 604 3.01 10.52 28.40
CA ASP A 604 4.14 9.64 28.07
C ASP A 604 4.43 9.67 26.55
N PRO A 605 5.60 10.19 26.13
CA PRO A 605 5.96 10.24 24.72
C PRO A 605 6.19 8.84 24.11
N ARG A 606 6.47 7.82 24.93
CA ARG A 606 6.79 6.44 24.50
C ARG A 606 5.54 5.58 24.28
N VAL A 607 4.37 6.04 24.74
CA VAL A 607 3.12 5.27 24.67
C VAL A 607 2.37 5.56 23.37
N TYR A 608 2.11 4.51 22.59
CA TYR A 608 1.17 4.53 21.47
C TYR A 608 -0.28 4.52 22.00
N GLY A 609 -1.20 5.18 21.29
CA GLY A 609 -2.63 5.22 21.68
C GLY A 609 -3.02 6.34 22.64
N ARG A 610 -2.34 7.50 22.59
CA ARG A 610 -2.70 8.67 23.41
C ARG A 610 -4.12 9.19 23.13
N SER A 611 -4.61 9.06 21.90
CA SER A 611 -6.02 9.36 21.56
C SER A 611 -6.97 8.41 22.30
N LEU A 612 -6.62 7.13 22.47
CA LEU A 612 -7.38 6.17 23.28
C LEU A 612 -7.31 6.49 24.77
N ALA A 613 -6.17 6.98 25.26
CA ALA A 613 -6.05 7.44 26.65
C ALA A 613 -6.89 8.70 26.90
N ALA A 614 -6.95 9.60 25.91
CA ALA A 614 -7.81 10.78 25.94
C ALA A 614 -9.29 10.39 25.94
N ASP A 615 -9.70 9.42 25.12
CA ASP A 615 -11.06 8.85 25.12
C ASP A 615 -11.41 8.29 26.50
N ALA A 616 -10.54 7.41 27.03
CA ALA A 616 -10.75 6.77 28.32
C ALA A 616 -10.85 7.80 29.45
N TYR A 617 -9.92 8.76 29.51
CA TYR A 617 -9.91 9.81 30.53
C TYR A 617 -11.19 10.64 30.49
N TRP A 618 -11.61 11.08 29.31
CA TRP A 618 -12.85 11.85 29.13
C TRP A 618 -14.06 11.05 29.60
N ARG A 619 -14.20 9.79 29.17
CA ARG A 619 -15.35 8.95 29.53
C ARG A 619 -15.44 8.66 31.03
N ILE A 620 -14.30 8.46 31.70
CA ILE A 620 -14.29 8.14 33.14
C ILE A 620 -14.41 9.35 34.06
N THR A 621 -13.99 10.54 33.60
CA THR A 621 -14.04 11.77 34.40
C THR A 621 -15.21 12.68 34.06
N GLY A 622 -15.77 12.56 32.85
CA GLY A 622 -16.71 13.54 32.31
C GLY A 622 -16.10 14.94 32.14
N ASN A 623 -14.76 15.06 32.09
CA ASN A 623 -14.08 16.35 31.94
C ASN A 623 -13.24 16.36 30.65
N PRO A 624 -13.66 17.11 29.60
CA PRO A 624 -12.94 17.13 28.33
C PRO A 624 -11.74 18.08 28.37
N ARG A 625 -11.70 19.04 29.30
CA ARG A 625 -10.72 20.15 29.32
C ARG A 625 -9.25 19.67 29.31
N PRO A 626 -8.84 18.66 30.09
CA PRO A 626 -7.45 18.23 30.13
C PRO A 626 -6.98 17.54 28.84
N VAL A 627 -7.91 16.94 28.08
CA VAL A 627 -7.59 16.13 26.89
C VAL A 627 -7.73 16.89 25.58
N LEU A 628 -8.54 17.95 25.54
CA LEU A 628 -8.79 18.74 24.32
C LEU A 628 -7.52 19.28 23.65
N PRO A 629 -6.54 19.89 24.36
CA PRO A 629 -5.31 20.36 23.71
C PRO A 629 -4.51 19.22 23.05
N HIS A 630 -4.49 18.03 23.66
CA HIS A 630 -3.82 16.87 23.10
C HIS A 630 -4.53 16.36 21.84
N LEU A 631 -5.86 16.28 21.86
CA LEU A 631 -6.67 15.83 20.73
C LEU A 631 -6.56 16.80 19.55
N ILE A 632 -6.63 18.11 19.79
CA ILE A 632 -6.47 19.14 18.76
C ILE A 632 -5.08 19.06 18.14
N ALA A 633 -4.02 18.96 18.96
CA ALA A 633 -2.66 18.87 18.45
C ALA A 633 -2.40 17.62 17.59
N ARG A 634 -3.08 16.49 17.85
CA ARG A 634 -2.96 15.28 17.02
C ARG A 634 -3.89 15.26 15.82
N ALA A 635 -5.04 15.93 15.91
CA ALA A 635 -5.97 16.08 14.80
C ALA A 635 -5.47 17.11 13.76
N ALA A 636 -4.76 18.15 14.21
CA ALA A 636 -4.23 19.21 13.36
C ALA A 636 -3.20 18.68 12.35
N PRO A 637 -3.11 19.29 11.16
CA PRO A 637 -2.13 18.90 10.16
C PRO A 637 -0.71 19.16 10.68
N THR A 638 0.13 18.14 10.68
CA THR A 638 1.58 18.33 10.68
C THR A 638 1.99 18.87 9.31
N THR A 639 2.92 19.81 9.25
CA THR A 639 3.41 20.47 8.01
C THR A 639 4.04 19.50 7.00
N THR A 640 4.19 18.24 7.35
CA THR A 640 4.62 17.15 6.47
C THR A 640 3.40 16.30 6.13
N TYR A 641 3.09 16.21 4.82
CA TYR A 641 2.41 15.05 4.23
C TYR A 641 3.29 13.84 4.53
N ALA A 642 3.13 13.26 5.71
CA ALA A 642 3.93 12.12 6.12
C ALA A 642 3.26 10.88 5.53
N SER A 643 3.96 10.26 4.59
CA SER A 643 3.76 8.88 4.13
C SER A 643 3.89 7.83 5.25
N ASN A 644 4.04 8.25 6.51
CA ASN A 644 4.09 7.36 7.67
C ASN A 644 2.68 7.07 8.19
N ASP A 645 2.19 5.87 7.91
CA ASP A 645 0.90 5.29 8.32
C ASP A 645 0.50 5.57 9.79
N THR A 646 1.46 5.68 10.71
CA THR A 646 1.18 5.83 12.15
C THR A 646 0.62 7.19 12.55
N ALA A 647 1.03 8.28 11.90
CA ALA A 647 0.48 9.61 12.18
C ALA A 647 -1.00 9.72 11.76
N TRP A 648 -1.41 8.89 10.80
CA TRP A 648 -2.77 8.87 10.29
C TRP A 648 -3.78 8.25 11.24
N TYR A 649 -3.46 7.06 11.77
CA TYR A 649 -4.33 6.39 12.75
C TYR A 649 -4.57 7.27 13.97
N ASP A 650 -3.52 7.96 14.45
CA ASP A 650 -3.63 8.87 15.58
C ASP A 650 -4.58 10.06 15.30
N ARG A 651 -4.57 10.58 14.07
CA ARG A 651 -5.48 11.66 13.63
C ARG A 651 -6.92 11.17 13.58
N ARG A 652 -7.17 10.04 12.91
CA ARG A 652 -8.49 9.41 12.84
C ARG A 652 -9.05 9.15 14.24
N ASP A 653 -8.24 8.56 15.11
CA ASP A 653 -8.65 8.26 16.48
C ASP A 653 -8.89 9.53 17.29
N ALA A 654 -8.09 10.59 17.13
CA ALA A 654 -8.35 11.88 17.78
C ALA A 654 -9.68 12.50 17.32
N LEU A 655 -9.97 12.45 16.01
CA LEU A 655 -11.23 12.93 15.45
C LEU A 655 -12.43 12.10 15.91
N ARG A 656 -12.29 10.78 16.05
CA ARG A 656 -13.32 9.91 16.65
C ARG A 656 -13.68 10.36 18.07
N VAL A 657 -12.68 10.66 18.90
CA VAL A 657 -12.91 11.10 20.29
C VAL A 657 -13.59 12.47 20.31
N LEU A 658 -13.14 13.41 19.49
CA LEU A 658 -13.77 14.73 19.38
C LEU A 658 -15.23 14.62 18.90
N ALA A 659 -15.51 13.77 17.91
CA ALA A 659 -16.86 13.52 17.44
C ALA A 659 -17.72 12.87 18.53
N GLY A 660 -17.17 11.93 19.31
CA GLY A 660 -17.86 11.36 20.47
C GLY A 660 -18.20 12.41 21.55
N MET A 661 -17.27 13.34 21.83
CA MET A 661 -17.53 14.48 22.73
C MET A 661 -18.61 15.42 22.18
N TRP A 662 -18.62 15.66 20.86
CA TRP A 662 -19.64 16.45 20.19
C TRP A 662 -21.03 15.82 20.33
N THR A 663 -21.18 14.54 19.98
CA THR A 663 -22.45 13.80 20.11
C THR A 663 -22.94 13.73 21.56
N ALA A 664 -22.02 13.66 22.53
CA ALA A 664 -22.35 13.67 23.96
C ALA A 664 -22.67 15.07 24.52
N GLY A 665 -22.58 16.15 23.72
CA GLY A 665 -22.81 17.53 24.16
C GLY A 665 -21.69 18.11 25.04
N ALA A 666 -20.53 17.45 25.10
CA ALA A 666 -19.37 17.87 25.88
C ALA A 666 -18.48 18.88 25.17
N LEU A 667 -18.61 18.96 23.85
CA LEU A 667 -17.96 19.93 22.99
C LEU A 667 -19.03 20.88 22.44
N ALA A 668 -18.98 22.16 22.81
CA ALA A 668 -20.00 23.15 22.42
C ALA A 668 -19.78 23.74 21.02
N THR A 669 -18.53 23.83 20.57
CA THR A 669 -18.16 24.37 19.26
C THR A 669 -16.98 23.58 18.70
N THR A 670 -16.94 23.43 17.38
CA THR A 670 -15.80 22.87 16.66
C THR A 670 -14.54 23.69 16.94
N PRO A 671 -13.41 23.08 17.36
CA PRO A 671 -12.16 23.79 17.57
C PRO A 671 -11.74 24.55 16.29
N PRO A 672 -11.48 25.88 16.38
CA PRO A 672 -11.20 26.70 15.20
C PRO A 672 -9.93 26.25 14.45
N GLU A 673 -8.96 25.66 15.16
CA GLU A 673 -7.72 25.13 14.59
C GLU A 673 -7.96 23.95 13.63
N LEU A 674 -9.06 23.21 13.81
CA LEU A 674 -9.38 22.04 13.00
C LEU A 674 -10.29 22.38 11.82
N ARG A 675 -10.99 23.51 11.86
CA ARG A 675 -12.01 23.86 10.85
C ARG A 675 -11.51 23.76 9.40
N PRO A 676 -10.33 24.29 9.01
CA PRO A 676 -9.86 24.18 7.63
C PRO A 676 -9.65 22.73 7.18
N LEU A 677 -9.14 21.86 8.08
CA LEU A 677 -8.94 20.44 7.78
C LEU A 677 -10.29 19.72 7.66
N LEU A 678 -11.23 19.99 8.57
CA LEU A 678 -12.55 19.37 8.54
C LEU A 678 -13.31 19.77 7.28
N GLU A 679 -13.26 21.04 6.88
CA GLU A 679 -13.88 21.54 5.64
C GLU A 679 -13.29 20.83 4.42
N LEU A 680 -11.96 20.68 4.37
CA LEU A 680 -11.28 19.92 3.34
C LEU A 680 -11.75 18.46 3.32
N CYS A 681 -11.73 17.76 4.45
CA CYS A 681 -12.15 16.37 4.56
C CYS A 681 -13.62 16.18 4.14
N ALA A 682 -14.52 17.09 4.54
CA ALA A 682 -15.95 17.00 4.32
C ALA A 682 -16.38 17.28 2.87
N THR A 683 -15.72 18.23 2.21
CA THR A 683 -16.17 18.80 0.91
C THR A 683 -15.28 18.43 -0.28
N SER A 684 -14.02 18.05 -0.06
CA SER A 684 -13.10 17.72 -1.16
C SER A 684 -13.65 16.61 -2.05
N PRO A 685 -13.59 16.73 -3.39
CA PRO A 685 -13.85 15.61 -4.28
C PRO A 685 -12.70 14.60 -4.30
N ARG A 686 -11.49 15.02 -3.90
CA ARG A 686 -10.32 14.16 -3.73
C ARG A 686 -10.32 13.53 -2.33
N ARG A 687 -9.83 12.29 -2.25
CA ARG A 687 -9.51 11.65 -0.99
C ARG A 687 -8.34 12.36 -0.33
N VAL A 688 -8.39 12.47 0.99
CA VAL A 688 -7.32 13.08 1.80
C VAL A 688 -6.33 12.00 2.25
N THR A 689 -6.72 10.73 2.11
CA THR A 689 -5.94 9.54 2.42
C THR A 689 -6.42 8.37 1.57
N TRP A 690 -5.57 7.37 1.37
CA TRP A 690 -5.97 6.12 0.75
C TRP A 690 -6.76 5.20 1.71
N LYS A 691 -6.62 5.36 3.04
CA LYS A 691 -7.24 4.47 4.05
C LYS A 691 -8.20 5.20 5.00
N ASP A 692 -9.40 4.63 5.18
CA ASP A 692 -10.47 5.13 6.07
C ASP A 692 -10.95 6.57 5.74
N ASP A 693 -10.74 7.02 4.49
CA ASP A 693 -11.09 8.38 4.04
C ASP A 693 -12.58 8.70 4.21
N ASP A 694 -13.46 7.74 3.93
CA ASP A 694 -14.91 7.92 4.08
C ASP A 694 -15.32 8.07 5.54
N GLU A 695 -14.64 7.37 6.45
CA GLU A 695 -14.86 7.56 7.89
C GLU A 695 -14.48 8.98 8.30
N LEU A 696 -13.36 9.49 7.82
CA LEU A 696 -12.94 10.84 8.12
C LEU A 696 -13.87 11.89 7.53
N ARG A 697 -14.38 11.66 6.32
CA ARG A 697 -15.43 12.50 5.73
C ARG A 697 -16.68 12.51 6.61
N ARG A 698 -17.10 11.36 7.16
CA ARG A 698 -18.22 11.28 8.12
C ARG A 698 -17.94 12.00 9.44
N LEU A 699 -16.77 11.79 10.02
CA LEU A 699 -16.35 12.46 11.27
C LEU A 699 -16.25 13.97 11.08
N ALA A 700 -15.71 14.42 9.94
CA ALA A 700 -15.61 15.83 9.61
C ALA A 700 -16.97 16.49 9.46
N ARG A 701 -17.92 15.85 8.75
CA ARG A 701 -19.31 16.32 8.67
C ARG A 701 -19.96 16.41 10.04
N THR A 702 -19.81 15.36 10.86
CA THR A 702 -20.34 15.33 12.24
C THR A 702 -19.82 16.51 13.08
N LEU A 703 -18.53 16.83 12.95
CA LEU A 703 -17.90 17.93 13.69
C LEU A 703 -18.17 19.31 13.10
N LEU A 704 -18.65 19.42 11.87
CA LEU A 704 -19.00 20.68 11.19
C LEU A 704 -20.49 21.00 11.22
N ASP A 705 -21.35 20.02 11.52
CA ASP A 705 -22.79 20.20 11.70
C ASP A 705 -23.08 21.05 12.94
N GLU A 706 -22.79 22.35 12.88
CA GLU A 706 -23.16 23.33 13.89
C GLU A 706 -24.70 23.40 14.00
N PRO A 707 -25.30 23.26 15.20
CA PRO A 707 -26.64 23.76 15.39
C PRO A 707 -26.59 25.28 15.16
N MET A 708 -27.35 25.77 14.18
CA MET A 708 -27.51 27.20 13.89
C MET A 708 -27.67 27.98 15.21
N PRO A 709 -26.88 29.04 15.45
CA PRO A 709 -27.09 29.88 16.62
C PRO A 709 -28.50 30.45 16.58
N SER A 710 -29.27 30.19 17.64
CA SER A 710 -30.66 30.61 17.83
C SER A 710 -30.85 32.12 17.77
#